data_AF-A0A059FM17-F1
#
_entry.id   AF-A0A059FM17-F1
#
_cell.length_a   1.000
_cell.length_b   1.000
_cell.length_c   1.000
_cell.angle_alpha   90.00
_cell.angle_beta   90.00
_cell.angle_gamma   90.00
#
_symmetry.space_group_name_H-M   'P 1'
#
loop_
_entity.id
_entity.type
_entity.pdbx_description
1 polymer ?
#
loop_
_entity_poly.entity_id
_entity_poly.type
_entity_poly.pdbx_seq_one_letter_code
_entity_poly.pdbx_strand_id
1 'polypeptide(L)'
;MEADAEFALKASKDWARRFRIDRFETWPGLLELHGLVLVALAMLFLVGAHMTAFATPGGRELSPGLLAAGSGTAGWALFQAGRILRVRARQTQFKQRDARGQEARRLCVTELFAWLFISLAVLALAAFLSRNPVPGLGFGIDLDIAWQRIVFLTLVFAAFVPVAFGIYATERDVANTQRGGKLLRDDAISPGSLLFGALAMGLIVLLAWAAGRQAFQSIGPDMGVLATLFIVFAFVFFIVISSITRGLNLFSERGRSKPPVAAAGPAFALSPAKWASWLDSILVRLVAPMTGATQAPDGRHGLGWHHLYVIGVMTPLTALGYALPEPWGLIPIFLAFLFALAVGRRWAWIEGDRETAARLRTTKGQDIHVGFGNDLRDEAMLAYAYLFILVPLTLFQLNEMTGAFTLRSELVRDQTFVDWIQFFGLELFKAVPLVDWAEIYGFTPQPNIIEAHPDATIGKHLIFGARVLVDFVVMAALFQAISIVQRNSAQRKLYDSGQLDVLDPITEEDFFERGIEPATAEEYAAWKEAPATDQPQNPVVMLAENSFFKAKRAFVERVERHVNSQSATVKWPYSRDRLNELVTDHRDDVKAGARWMIAKYSLLAGDPKNQIWQLADRWSGLNLPRASEATALTEKQNFEQVLIDARNRASTVSNAELGRLAFMIAEAKDRPEFGYANILAIDLIGKTRTEMSVLLLALTVMTNDHLNDAPEILAAMDASIGFPRPALRQRWDEMRVHAYTALQAIGVNVNASKAARKRALDVVVFMEAVEARKSAAAARQAKIAILKSFRTRTP
;
A
#
# COMPACT_ATOMS: atom_id res chain seq x y z
N MET A 1 -20.01 28.30 36.82
CA MET A 1 -19.75 27.21 35.84
C MET A 1 -19.22 27.74 34.51
N GLU A 2 -19.98 28.57 33.76
CA GLU A 2 -19.51 29.08 32.46
C GLU A 2 -18.31 30.05 32.61
N ALA A 3 -18.39 30.95 33.59
CA ALA A 3 -17.29 31.85 33.95
C ALA A 3 -16.05 31.11 34.51
N ASP A 4 -16.25 30.00 35.22
CA ASP A 4 -15.15 29.19 35.78
C ASP A 4 -14.44 28.38 34.70
N ALA A 5 -15.19 27.89 33.71
CA ALA A 5 -14.64 27.22 32.53
C ALA A 5 -13.84 28.21 31.65
N GLU A 6 -14.33 29.44 31.50
CA GLU A 6 -13.65 30.48 30.73
C GLU A 6 -12.37 30.95 31.45
N PHE A 7 -12.38 31.04 32.78
CA PHE A 7 -11.20 31.35 33.59
C PHE A 7 -10.14 30.24 33.53
N ALA A 8 -10.53 28.97 33.67
CA ALA A 8 -9.62 27.82 33.55
C ALA A 8 -9.01 27.72 32.13
N LEU A 9 -9.80 28.01 31.09
CA LEU A 9 -9.33 28.07 29.71
C LEU A 9 -8.33 29.21 29.48
N LYS A 10 -8.56 30.38 30.09
CA LYS A 10 -7.65 31.53 30.01
C LYS A 10 -6.33 31.26 30.75
N ALA A 11 -6.40 30.72 31.97
CA ALA A 11 -5.23 30.40 32.78
C ALA A 11 -4.33 29.33 32.13
N SER A 12 -4.93 28.29 31.52
CA SER A 12 -4.19 27.26 30.80
C SER A 12 -3.52 27.79 29.52
N LYS A 13 -4.18 28.67 28.77
CA LYS A 13 -3.60 29.36 27.60
C LYS A 13 -2.45 30.29 27.96
N ASP A 14 -2.53 30.98 29.09
CA ASP A 14 -1.46 31.87 29.57
C ASP A 14 -0.27 31.09 30.12
N TRP A 15 -0.50 29.94 30.76
CA TRP A 15 0.55 29.01 31.18
C TRP A 15 1.28 28.41 29.96
N ALA A 16 0.56 27.93 28.95
CA ALA A 16 1.14 27.37 27.72
C ALA A 16 2.01 28.39 26.95
N ARG A 17 1.55 29.65 26.86
CA ARG A 17 2.30 30.74 26.20
C ARG A 17 3.61 31.08 26.93
N ARG A 18 3.65 30.99 28.26
CA ARG A 18 4.88 31.24 29.05
C ARG A 18 5.99 30.24 28.79
N PHE A 19 5.66 29.02 28.37
CA PHE A 19 6.66 27.96 28.11
C PHE A 19 6.99 27.74 26.62
N ARG A 20 6.48 28.59 25.70
CA ARG A 20 6.64 28.43 24.23
C ARG A 20 6.29 27.02 23.73
N ILE A 21 5.19 26.47 24.23
CA ILE A 21 4.73 25.14 23.80
C ILE A 21 3.55 25.33 22.83
N ASP A 22 3.85 25.45 21.53
CA ASP A 22 2.85 25.63 20.45
C ASP A 22 1.82 24.48 20.36
N ARG A 23 2.05 23.36 21.06
CA ARG A 23 1.14 22.19 21.11
C ARG A 23 -0.18 22.41 21.85
N PHE A 24 -0.31 23.42 22.70
CA PHE A 24 -1.45 23.55 23.63
C PHE A 24 -2.49 24.62 23.27
N GLU A 25 -2.38 25.28 22.11
CA GLU A 25 -3.34 26.31 21.69
C GLU A 25 -4.70 25.76 21.23
N THR A 26 -4.81 24.43 21.07
CA THR A 26 -6.02 23.76 20.59
C THR A 26 -6.72 22.95 21.70
N TRP A 27 -8.06 22.94 21.70
CA TRP A 27 -8.89 22.15 22.63
C TRP A 27 -8.44 20.69 22.83
N PRO A 28 -7.98 19.95 21.80
CA PRO A 28 -7.44 18.59 21.97
C PRO A 28 -6.14 18.54 22.80
N GLY A 29 -5.26 19.54 22.65
CA GLY A 29 -4.05 19.67 23.47
C GLY A 29 -4.35 19.87 24.94
N LEU A 30 -5.36 20.70 25.23
CA LEU A 30 -5.83 20.92 26.60
C LEU A 30 -6.44 19.64 27.20
N LEU A 31 -7.28 18.91 26.47
CA LEU A 31 -7.87 17.65 26.97
C LEU A 31 -6.81 16.58 27.29
N GLU A 32 -5.76 16.46 26.47
CA GLU A 32 -4.65 15.53 26.75
C GLU A 32 -3.86 15.94 27.99
N LEU A 33 -3.55 17.22 28.15
CA LEU A 33 -2.87 17.73 29.33
C LEU A 33 -3.70 17.52 30.59
N HIS A 34 -5.00 17.83 30.54
CA HIS A 34 -5.91 17.64 31.67
C HIS A 34 -6.08 16.15 32.01
N GLY A 35 -6.14 15.28 31.00
CA GLY A 35 -6.16 13.83 31.20
C GLY A 35 -4.87 13.32 31.88
N LEU A 36 -3.70 13.74 31.40
CA LEU A 36 -2.40 13.40 32.01
C LEU A 36 -2.28 13.94 33.45
N VAL A 37 -2.73 15.17 33.69
CA VAL A 37 -2.75 15.78 35.03
C VAL A 37 -3.70 15.01 35.95
N LEU A 38 -4.90 14.61 35.50
CA LEU A 38 -5.82 13.82 36.29
C LEU A 38 -5.29 12.41 36.59
N VAL A 39 -4.61 11.77 35.64
CA VAL A 39 -3.94 10.47 35.86
C VAL A 39 -2.79 10.63 36.85
N ALA A 40 -1.96 11.66 36.72
CA ALA A 40 -0.87 11.95 37.64
C ALA A 40 -1.38 12.30 39.06
N LEU A 41 -2.46 13.08 39.15
CA LEU A 41 -3.12 13.40 40.41
C LEU A 41 -3.74 12.16 41.05
N ALA A 42 -4.38 11.28 40.29
CA ALA A 42 -4.91 10.01 40.80
C ALA A 42 -3.80 9.08 41.33
N MET A 43 -2.67 9.02 40.62
CA MET A 43 -1.47 8.29 41.07
C MET A 43 -0.89 8.89 42.36
N LEU A 44 -0.77 10.22 42.44
CA LEU A 44 -0.33 10.92 43.65
C LEU A 44 -1.31 10.74 44.82
N PHE A 45 -2.61 10.69 44.54
CA PHE A 45 -3.65 10.46 45.55
C PHE A 45 -3.62 9.03 46.08
N LEU A 46 -3.32 8.03 45.22
CA LEU A 46 -3.07 6.64 45.65
C LEU A 46 -1.85 6.55 46.59
N VAL A 47 -0.75 7.22 46.23
CA VAL A 47 0.46 7.27 47.06
C VAL A 47 0.20 8.00 48.39
N GLY A 48 -0.50 9.13 48.34
CA GLY A 48 -0.85 9.95 49.51
C GLY A 48 -1.85 9.29 50.45
N ALA A 49 -2.88 8.63 49.92
CA ALA A 49 -3.88 7.89 50.71
C ALA A 49 -3.27 6.67 51.43
N HIS A 50 -2.23 6.06 50.85
CA HIS A 50 -1.49 4.98 51.52
C HIS A 50 -0.66 5.50 52.70
N MET A 51 -0.05 6.68 52.57
CA MET A 51 0.68 7.33 53.67
C MET A 51 -0.23 7.73 54.84
N THR A 52 -1.49 8.09 54.58
CA THR A 52 -2.46 8.46 55.62
C THR A 52 -3.24 7.28 56.20
N ALA A 53 -3.42 6.18 55.47
CA ALA A 53 -4.06 4.96 55.97
C ALA A 53 -3.26 4.27 57.11
N PHE A 54 -1.95 4.52 57.21
CA PHE A 54 -1.15 4.11 58.37
C PHE A 54 -1.47 4.89 59.66
N ALA A 55 -2.19 6.02 59.57
CA ALA A 55 -2.42 6.90 60.71
C ALA A 55 -3.73 6.65 61.48
N THR A 56 -4.72 5.95 60.91
CA THR A 56 -6.03 5.76 61.57
C THR A 56 -6.70 4.42 61.23
N PRO A 57 -6.59 3.38 62.10
CA PRO A 57 -7.38 2.16 61.94
C PRO A 57 -8.81 2.38 62.47
N GLY A 58 -9.83 2.42 61.60
CA GLY A 58 -11.23 2.29 62.06
C GLY A 58 -12.37 2.87 61.21
N GLY A 59 -12.13 3.62 60.12
CA GLY A 59 -13.21 4.27 59.37
C GLY A 59 -13.76 3.47 58.19
N ARG A 60 -15.03 3.06 58.23
CA ARG A 60 -15.81 2.54 57.07
C ARG A 60 -16.35 3.67 56.17
N GLU A 61 -15.51 4.63 55.79
CA GLU A 61 -15.87 5.62 54.77
C GLU A 61 -15.39 5.16 53.39
N LEU A 62 -16.09 5.58 52.33
CA LEU A 62 -15.76 5.33 50.92
C LEU A 62 -14.24 5.38 50.73
N SER A 63 -13.63 4.20 50.53
CA SER A 63 -12.17 4.08 50.58
C SER A 63 -11.55 5.09 49.61
N PRO A 64 -10.53 5.88 50.03
CA PRO A 64 -9.79 6.78 49.15
C PRO A 64 -9.35 6.14 47.82
N GLY A 65 -9.14 4.81 47.81
CA GLY A 65 -8.88 4.03 46.61
C GLY A 65 -9.99 4.06 45.55
N LEU A 66 -11.27 4.16 45.93
CA LEU A 66 -12.39 4.21 44.98
C LEU A 66 -12.46 5.58 44.27
N LEU A 67 -12.21 6.66 44.99
CA LEU A 67 -12.11 8.02 44.43
C LEU A 67 -10.86 8.19 43.56
N ALA A 68 -9.74 7.57 43.95
CA ALA A 68 -8.54 7.58 43.15
C ALA A 68 -8.67 6.71 41.88
N ALA A 69 -9.34 5.56 41.96
CA ALA A 69 -9.66 4.74 40.79
C ALA A 69 -10.66 5.45 39.85
N GLY A 70 -11.67 6.12 40.39
CA GLY A 70 -12.64 6.90 39.60
C GLY A 70 -12.01 8.10 38.90
N SER A 71 -11.14 8.86 39.58
CA SER A 71 -10.41 9.99 38.98
C SER A 71 -9.37 9.54 37.96
N GLY A 72 -8.65 8.44 38.23
CA GLY A 72 -7.67 7.88 37.29
C GLY A 72 -8.32 7.34 36.00
N THR A 73 -9.45 6.64 36.11
CA THR A 73 -10.22 6.15 34.95
C THR A 73 -10.82 7.29 34.13
N ALA A 74 -11.40 8.31 34.79
CA ALA A 74 -11.90 9.51 34.12
C ALA A 74 -10.77 10.28 33.42
N GLY A 75 -9.61 10.45 34.09
CA GLY A 75 -8.43 11.07 33.52
C GLY A 75 -7.91 10.30 32.28
N TRP A 76 -7.88 8.98 32.34
CA TRP A 76 -7.52 8.13 31.20
C TRP A 76 -8.49 8.26 30.04
N ALA A 77 -9.79 8.23 30.31
CA ALA A 77 -10.81 8.40 29.28
C ALA A 77 -10.70 9.77 28.59
N LEU A 78 -10.48 10.85 29.36
CA LEU A 78 -10.25 12.19 28.83
C LEU A 78 -8.95 12.27 28.01
N PHE A 79 -7.89 11.59 28.45
CA PHE A 79 -6.65 11.48 27.70
C PHE A 79 -6.85 10.80 26.34
N GLN A 80 -7.52 9.64 26.29
CA GLN A 80 -7.81 8.95 25.03
C GLN A 80 -8.77 9.76 24.14
N ALA A 81 -9.78 10.42 24.71
CA ALA A 81 -10.70 11.29 23.98
C ALA A 81 -9.98 12.50 23.35
N GLY A 82 -9.06 13.13 24.09
CA GLY A 82 -8.20 14.21 23.58
C GLY A 82 -7.40 13.78 22.34
N ARG A 83 -6.82 12.57 22.38
CA ARG A 83 -6.09 11.99 21.24
C ARG A 83 -6.98 11.74 20.02
N ILE A 84 -8.19 11.20 20.21
CA ILE A 84 -9.16 11.00 19.10
C ILE A 84 -9.54 12.34 18.47
N LEU A 85 -9.82 13.35 19.30
CA LEU A 85 -10.16 14.69 18.83
C LEU A 85 -8.99 15.35 18.08
N ARG A 86 -7.75 15.11 18.51
CA ARG A 86 -6.54 15.58 17.79
C ARG A 86 -6.42 14.94 16.42
N VAL A 87 -6.62 13.62 16.31
CA VAL A 87 -6.64 12.92 15.02
C VAL A 87 -7.70 13.52 14.11
N ARG A 88 -8.92 13.72 14.63
CA ARG A 88 -10.02 14.31 13.86
C ARG A 88 -9.74 15.76 13.44
N ALA A 89 -9.10 16.56 14.29
CA ALA A 89 -8.72 17.93 13.97
C ALA A 89 -7.66 17.97 12.85
N ARG A 90 -6.72 17.02 12.82
CA ARG A 90 -5.67 16.92 11.79
C ARG A 90 -6.13 16.26 10.49
N GLN A 91 -7.27 15.55 10.47
CA GLN A 91 -7.82 14.94 9.25
C GLN A 91 -8.06 15.94 8.11
N THR A 92 -8.40 17.20 8.43
CA THR A 92 -8.57 18.25 7.41
C THR A 92 -7.24 18.59 6.73
N GLN A 93 -6.14 18.57 7.49
CA GLN A 93 -4.79 18.74 6.96
C GLN A 93 -4.34 17.51 6.16
N PHE A 94 -4.73 16.29 6.58
CA PHE A 94 -4.40 15.05 5.85
C PHE A 94 -5.03 14.97 4.45
N LYS A 95 -6.12 15.71 4.21
CA LYS A 95 -6.74 15.81 2.89
C LYS A 95 -5.91 16.63 1.91
N GLN A 96 -4.98 17.45 2.40
CA GLN A 96 -4.03 18.14 1.53
C GLN A 96 -3.03 17.11 1.00
N ARG A 97 -2.93 17.02 -0.33
CA ARG A 97 -2.07 16.03 -1.03
C ARG A 97 -0.62 16.50 -1.17
N ASP A 98 -0.25 17.60 -0.53
CA ASP A 98 1.09 18.15 -0.59
C ASP A 98 2.03 17.44 0.42
N ALA A 99 3.34 17.70 0.30
CA ALA A 99 4.34 17.13 1.19
C ALA A 99 4.05 17.44 2.67
N ARG A 100 3.47 18.63 2.95
CA ARG A 100 3.08 19.06 4.29
C ARG A 100 1.95 18.23 4.88
N GLY A 101 0.92 17.90 4.09
CA GLY A 101 -0.16 17.00 4.53
C GLY A 101 0.34 15.59 4.83
N GLN A 102 1.31 15.08 4.07
CA GLN A 102 1.95 13.80 4.33
C GLN A 102 2.82 13.82 5.60
N GLU A 103 3.62 14.86 5.80
CA GLU A 103 4.44 15.05 6.99
C GLU A 103 3.62 15.17 8.27
N ALA A 104 2.55 15.98 8.24
CA ALA A 104 1.61 16.13 9.35
C ALA A 104 0.96 14.78 9.73
N ARG A 105 0.64 13.96 8.73
CA ARG A 105 0.10 12.61 8.93
C ARG A 105 1.13 11.68 9.58
N ARG A 106 2.38 11.71 9.12
CA ARG A 106 3.48 10.92 9.71
C ARG A 106 3.71 11.26 11.18
N LEU A 107 3.89 12.55 11.49
CA LEU A 107 4.12 13.02 12.86
C LEU A 107 2.96 12.63 13.79
N CYS A 108 1.72 12.76 13.31
CA CYS A 108 0.55 12.36 14.08
C CYS A 108 0.53 10.86 14.37
N VAL A 109 0.89 10.01 13.41
CA VAL A 109 0.91 8.55 13.62
C VAL A 109 2.02 8.14 14.58
N THR A 110 3.24 8.65 14.38
CA THR A 110 4.37 8.40 15.30
C THR A 110 4.04 8.78 16.74
N GLU A 111 3.41 9.95 16.92
CA GLU A 111 2.93 10.42 18.21
C GLU A 111 1.88 9.48 18.83
N LEU A 112 0.92 8.99 18.04
CA LEU A 112 -0.06 8.03 18.52
C LEU A 112 0.59 6.72 18.99
N PHE A 113 1.58 6.21 18.27
CA PHE A 113 2.30 4.99 18.65
C PHE A 113 3.14 5.17 19.91
N ALA A 114 3.83 6.31 20.05
CA ALA A 114 4.58 6.62 21.26
C ALA A 114 3.66 6.64 22.50
N TRP A 115 2.49 7.27 22.39
CA TRP A 115 1.52 7.27 23.49
C TRP A 115 0.87 5.91 23.75
N LEU A 116 0.65 5.09 22.72
CA LEU A 116 0.19 3.71 22.89
C LEU A 116 1.23 2.90 23.68
N PHE A 117 2.51 2.99 23.29
CA PHE A 117 3.60 2.31 23.97
C PHE A 117 3.67 2.70 25.45
N ILE A 118 3.72 4.00 25.74
CA ILE A 118 3.75 4.52 27.11
C ILE A 118 2.52 4.01 27.89
N SER A 119 1.34 4.05 27.26
CA SER A 119 0.10 3.59 27.89
C SER A 119 0.17 2.12 28.28
N LEU A 120 0.60 1.24 27.36
CA LEU A 120 0.71 -0.19 27.63
C LEU A 120 1.83 -0.51 28.62
N ALA A 121 2.96 0.20 28.55
CA ALA A 121 4.07 0.01 29.49
C ALA A 121 3.68 0.41 30.93
N VAL A 122 2.97 1.52 31.09
CA VAL A 122 2.45 1.95 32.41
C VAL A 122 1.43 0.95 32.94
N LEU A 123 0.52 0.45 32.11
CA LEU A 123 -0.43 -0.59 32.50
C LEU A 123 0.30 -1.89 32.87
N ALA A 124 1.29 -2.32 32.09
CA ALA A 124 2.10 -3.50 32.38
C ALA A 124 2.82 -3.38 33.73
N LEU A 125 3.44 -2.22 33.99
CA LEU A 125 4.09 -1.94 35.26
C LEU A 125 3.09 -1.94 36.42
N ALA A 126 1.92 -1.33 36.25
CA ALA A 126 0.87 -1.32 37.27
C ALA A 126 0.36 -2.75 37.59
N ALA A 127 0.17 -3.59 36.58
CA ALA A 127 -0.17 -5.00 36.78
C ALA A 127 0.95 -5.75 37.50
N PHE A 128 2.21 -5.52 37.11
CA PHE A 128 3.36 -6.18 37.72
C PHE A 128 3.51 -5.82 39.20
N LEU A 129 3.36 -4.54 39.54
CA LEU A 129 3.40 -4.04 40.92
C LEU A 129 2.19 -4.49 41.75
N SER A 130 1.04 -4.71 41.11
CA SER A 130 -0.13 -5.32 41.77
C SER A 130 0.15 -6.78 42.17
N ARG A 131 0.77 -7.57 41.29
CA ARG A 131 1.15 -8.97 41.57
C ARG A 131 2.36 -9.08 42.52
N ASN A 132 3.31 -8.14 42.45
CA ASN A 132 4.54 -8.12 43.25
C ASN A 132 4.62 -6.81 44.05
N PRO A 133 3.84 -6.67 45.15
CA PRO A 133 3.81 -5.45 45.92
C PRO A 133 5.18 -5.15 46.53
N VAL A 134 5.70 -3.95 46.28
CA VAL A 134 6.94 -3.48 46.88
C VAL A 134 6.65 -3.04 48.33
N PRO A 135 7.34 -3.58 49.35
CA PRO A 135 7.12 -3.20 50.75
C PRO A 135 7.25 -1.67 50.94
N GLY A 136 6.22 -1.04 51.52
CA GLY A 136 6.16 0.41 51.74
C GLY A 136 5.61 1.24 50.56
N LEU A 137 5.40 0.62 49.40
CA LEU A 137 4.76 1.20 48.22
C LEU A 137 3.43 0.48 47.97
N GLY A 138 2.44 0.70 48.84
CA GLY A 138 1.11 0.13 48.66
C GLY A 138 0.43 0.69 47.42
N PHE A 139 0.47 -0.08 46.34
CA PHE A 139 -0.38 0.15 45.18
C PHE A 139 -1.81 -0.28 45.52
N GLY A 140 -2.76 0.66 45.54
CA GLY A 140 -4.17 0.39 45.86
C GLY A 140 -4.96 -0.34 44.77
N ILE A 141 -4.27 -1.04 43.85
CA ILE A 141 -4.88 -1.82 42.77
C ILE A 141 -4.64 -3.29 43.08
N ASP A 142 -5.73 -4.01 43.33
CA ASP A 142 -5.78 -5.45 43.53
C ASP A 142 -6.56 -6.06 42.36
N LEU A 143 -5.83 -6.70 41.45
CA LEU A 143 -6.39 -7.28 40.23
C LEU A 143 -7.10 -8.63 40.47
N ASP A 144 -7.04 -9.19 41.68
CA ASP A 144 -7.86 -10.34 42.06
C ASP A 144 -9.33 -9.93 42.21
N ILE A 145 -9.58 -8.66 42.53
CA ILE A 145 -10.92 -8.08 42.61
C ILE A 145 -11.52 -7.87 41.22
N ALA A 146 -12.65 -8.55 40.96
CA ALA A 146 -13.26 -8.63 39.64
C ALA A 146 -13.58 -7.28 38.97
N TRP A 147 -14.12 -6.30 39.70
CA TRP A 147 -14.46 -5.01 39.09
C TRP A 147 -13.21 -4.17 38.76
N GLN A 148 -12.18 -4.22 39.61
CA GLN A 148 -10.90 -3.54 39.35
C GLN A 148 -10.24 -4.11 38.10
N ARG A 149 -10.30 -5.43 37.94
CA ARG A 149 -9.84 -6.14 36.76
C ARG A 149 -10.61 -5.79 35.49
N ILE A 150 -11.94 -5.72 35.52
CA ILE A 150 -12.75 -5.31 34.37
C ILE A 150 -12.40 -3.89 33.94
N VAL A 151 -12.26 -2.97 34.91
CA VAL A 151 -11.83 -1.60 34.66
C VAL A 151 -10.43 -1.59 34.02
N PHE A 152 -9.48 -2.33 34.59
CA PHE A 152 -8.12 -2.43 34.07
C PHE A 152 -8.07 -2.94 32.62
N LEU A 153 -8.80 -4.02 32.31
CA LEU A 153 -8.90 -4.55 30.94
C LEU A 153 -9.54 -3.51 30.00
N THR A 154 -10.55 -2.77 30.47
CA THR A 154 -11.16 -1.69 29.70
C THR A 154 -10.13 -0.60 29.37
N LEU A 155 -9.23 -0.27 30.29
CA LEU A 155 -8.13 0.69 30.05
C LEU A 155 -7.13 0.17 29.00
N VAL A 156 -6.81 -1.13 29.01
CA VAL A 156 -5.99 -1.78 27.98
C VAL A 156 -6.62 -1.64 26.60
N PHE A 157 -7.90 -1.97 26.45
CA PHE A 157 -8.60 -1.81 25.16
C PHE A 157 -8.73 -0.33 24.75
N ALA A 158 -9.01 0.56 25.70
CA ALA A 158 -9.12 2.00 25.47
C ALA A 158 -7.81 2.62 24.94
N ALA A 159 -6.65 2.07 25.32
CA ALA A 159 -5.35 2.52 24.83
C ALA A 159 -5.20 2.41 23.30
N PHE A 160 -5.82 1.39 22.70
CA PHE A 160 -5.79 1.14 21.26
C PHE A 160 -6.76 1.99 20.45
N VAL A 161 -7.80 2.55 21.07
CA VAL A 161 -8.89 3.26 20.36
C VAL A 161 -8.39 4.42 19.50
N PRO A 162 -7.50 5.33 19.96
CA PRO A 162 -7.02 6.43 19.13
C PRO A 162 -6.22 5.97 17.91
N VAL A 163 -5.40 4.93 18.08
CA VAL A 163 -4.60 4.33 16.99
C VAL A 163 -5.53 3.66 15.98
N ALA A 164 -6.48 2.83 16.44
CA ALA A 164 -7.47 2.18 15.58
C ALA A 164 -8.32 3.20 14.80
N PHE A 165 -8.73 4.30 15.45
CA PHE A 165 -9.48 5.37 14.80
C PHE A 165 -8.66 6.09 13.72
N GLY A 166 -7.39 6.42 14.01
CA GLY A 166 -6.49 7.05 13.05
C GLY A 166 -6.21 6.18 11.82
N ILE A 167 -6.01 4.88 12.03
CA ILE A 167 -5.83 3.89 10.97
C ILE A 167 -7.10 3.73 10.15
N TYR A 168 -8.26 3.55 10.80
CA TYR A 168 -9.53 3.40 10.12
C TYR A 168 -9.85 4.60 9.21
N ALA A 169 -9.65 5.82 9.71
CA ALA A 169 -9.85 7.03 8.91
C ALA A 169 -8.91 7.08 7.71
N THR A 170 -7.65 6.75 7.93
CA THR A 170 -6.60 6.66 6.91
C THR A 170 -6.95 5.67 5.80
N GLU A 171 -7.27 4.43 6.16
CA GLU A 171 -7.54 3.33 5.22
C GLU A 171 -8.87 3.56 4.47
N ARG A 172 -9.84 4.20 5.12
CA ARG A 172 -11.08 4.64 4.48
C ARG A 172 -10.81 5.70 3.41
N ASP A 173 -9.94 6.67 3.66
CA ASP A 173 -9.57 7.69 2.67
C ASP A 173 -8.79 7.07 1.49
N VAL A 174 -7.92 6.09 1.75
CA VAL A 174 -7.23 5.32 0.68
C VAL A 174 -8.24 4.54 -0.15
N ALA A 175 -9.18 3.82 0.48
CA ALA A 175 -10.22 3.08 -0.23
C ALA A 175 -11.11 3.98 -1.10
N ASN A 176 -11.48 5.16 -0.61
CA ASN A 176 -12.30 6.13 -1.36
C ASN A 176 -11.56 6.75 -2.55
N THR A 177 -10.23 6.81 -2.51
CA THR A 177 -9.42 7.41 -3.59
C THR A 177 -9.06 6.42 -4.68
N GLN A 178 -9.00 5.12 -4.37
CA GLN A 178 -8.83 4.06 -5.36
C GLN A 178 -10.17 3.76 -6.06
N ARG A 179 -10.20 3.76 -7.40
CA ARG A 179 -11.42 3.47 -8.17
C ARG A 179 -11.92 2.04 -7.91
N GLY A 180 -12.98 1.91 -7.12
CA GLY A 180 -13.57 0.62 -6.74
C GLY A 180 -12.99 0.01 -5.46
N GLY A 181 -12.14 0.75 -4.72
CA GLY A 181 -11.58 0.29 -3.46
C GLY A 181 -12.65 0.12 -2.38
N LYS A 182 -12.82 -1.09 -1.86
CA LYS A 182 -13.62 -1.37 -0.66
C LYS A 182 -12.69 -1.61 0.53
N LEU A 183 -13.03 -1.07 1.70
CA LEU A 183 -12.30 -1.37 2.94
C LEU A 183 -12.47 -2.84 3.34
N LEU A 184 -13.69 -3.38 3.19
CA LEU A 184 -14.01 -4.77 3.44
C LEU A 184 -14.28 -5.48 2.11
N ARG A 185 -13.44 -6.46 1.79
CA ARG A 185 -13.51 -7.20 0.53
C ARG A 185 -14.31 -8.48 0.66
N ASP A 186 -15.05 -8.80 -0.39
CA ASP A 186 -15.89 -10.00 -0.49
C ASP A 186 -15.25 -11.15 -1.29
N ASP A 187 -14.04 -10.95 -1.80
CA ASP A 187 -13.34 -11.82 -2.75
C ASP A 187 -11.98 -12.34 -2.25
N ALA A 188 -11.56 -12.00 -1.02
CA ALA A 188 -10.25 -12.39 -0.49
C ALA A 188 -10.12 -13.92 -0.25
N ILE A 189 -11.21 -14.59 0.14
CA ILE A 189 -11.23 -16.02 0.43
C ILE A 189 -12.30 -16.69 -0.43
N SER A 190 -11.87 -17.66 -1.26
CA SER A 190 -12.80 -18.45 -2.06
C SER A 190 -13.57 -19.46 -1.18
N PRO A 191 -14.83 -19.81 -1.53
CA PRO A 191 -15.56 -20.86 -0.83
C PRO A 191 -14.83 -22.21 -0.81
N GLY A 192 -14.15 -22.55 -1.91
CA GLY A 192 -13.38 -23.79 -2.03
C GLY A 192 -12.19 -23.83 -1.07
N SER A 193 -11.42 -22.75 -0.99
CA SER A 193 -10.30 -22.66 -0.03
C SER A 193 -10.77 -22.69 1.42
N LEU A 194 -11.91 -22.06 1.72
CA LEU A 194 -12.48 -22.08 3.07
C LEU A 194 -12.93 -23.50 3.46
N LEU A 195 -13.68 -24.18 2.58
CA LEU A 195 -14.13 -25.55 2.82
C LEU A 195 -12.93 -26.48 3.04
N PHE A 196 -11.90 -26.35 2.20
CA PHE A 196 -10.72 -27.18 2.32
C PHE A 196 -9.94 -26.91 3.61
N GLY A 197 -9.72 -25.63 3.95
CA GLY A 197 -9.08 -25.25 5.20
C GLY A 197 -9.86 -25.76 6.42
N ALA A 198 -11.19 -25.68 6.39
CA ALA A 198 -12.06 -26.20 7.44
C ALA A 198 -11.98 -27.72 7.57
N LEU A 199 -11.96 -28.45 6.44
CA LEU A 199 -11.80 -29.91 6.43
C LEU A 199 -10.43 -30.34 6.94
N ALA A 200 -9.36 -29.67 6.52
CA ALA A 200 -8.01 -29.94 6.98
C ALA A 200 -7.88 -29.70 8.50
N MET A 201 -8.39 -28.57 8.99
CA MET A 201 -8.40 -28.27 10.42
C MET A 201 -9.26 -29.25 11.21
N GLY A 202 -10.44 -29.59 10.70
CA GLY A 202 -11.32 -30.60 11.29
C GLY A 202 -10.67 -31.97 11.37
N LEU A 203 -9.92 -32.38 10.35
CA LEU A 203 -9.15 -33.62 10.35
C LEU A 203 -8.03 -33.59 11.40
N ILE A 204 -7.28 -32.50 11.51
CA ILE A 204 -6.23 -32.35 12.54
C ILE A 204 -6.83 -32.48 13.94
N VAL A 205 -7.94 -31.78 14.21
CA VAL A 205 -8.64 -31.85 15.50
C VAL A 205 -9.16 -33.26 15.79
N LEU A 206 -9.74 -33.92 14.78
CA LEU A 206 -10.25 -35.28 14.90
C LEU A 206 -9.13 -36.31 15.17
N LEU A 207 -7.99 -36.18 14.49
CA LEU A 207 -6.82 -37.02 14.72
C LEU A 207 -6.23 -36.78 16.11
N ALA A 208 -6.12 -35.52 16.54
CA ALA A 208 -5.65 -35.17 17.88
C ALA A 208 -6.57 -35.77 18.96
N TRP A 209 -7.88 -35.65 18.79
CA TRP A 209 -8.86 -36.23 19.70
C TRP A 209 -8.81 -37.75 19.74
N ALA A 210 -8.68 -38.40 18.57
CA ALA A 210 -8.56 -39.85 18.48
C ALA A 210 -7.28 -40.35 19.20
N ALA A 211 -6.15 -39.69 19.00
CA ALA A 211 -4.88 -40.02 19.63
C ALA A 211 -4.90 -39.90 21.17
N GLY A 212 -5.78 -39.05 21.72
CA GLY A 212 -5.95 -38.90 23.18
C GLY A 212 -6.70 -40.06 23.85
N ARG A 213 -7.34 -40.97 23.09
CA ARG A 213 -8.06 -42.11 23.67
C ARG A 213 -7.09 -43.25 24.02
N GLN A 214 -7.29 -43.86 25.20
CA GLN A 214 -6.49 -44.99 25.71
C GLN A 214 -6.32 -46.16 24.71
N ALA A 215 -7.26 -46.34 23.79
CA ALA A 215 -7.19 -47.36 22.72
C ALA A 215 -5.99 -47.22 21.76
N PHE A 216 -5.32 -46.06 21.72
CA PHE A 216 -4.13 -45.80 20.89
C PHE A 216 -2.81 -45.85 21.67
N GLN A 217 -2.83 -46.08 22.99
CA GLN A 217 -1.61 -46.17 23.81
C GLN A 217 -0.86 -47.51 23.64
N SER A 218 -1.55 -48.57 23.22
CA SER A 218 -0.92 -49.83 22.79
C SER A 218 -0.89 -49.90 21.26
N ILE A 219 0.16 -49.37 20.66
CA ILE A 219 0.37 -49.41 19.21
C ILE A 219 0.70 -50.85 18.80
N GLY A 220 -0.20 -51.52 18.09
CA GLY A 220 0.04 -52.86 17.52
C GLY A 220 1.14 -52.82 16.44
N PRO A 221 1.82 -53.95 16.16
CA PRO A 221 2.95 -54.00 15.22
C PRO A 221 2.63 -53.49 13.80
N ASP A 222 1.37 -53.54 13.38
CA ASP A 222 0.92 -53.11 12.04
C ASP A 222 0.66 -51.60 11.91
N MET A 223 0.65 -50.85 13.01
CA MET A 223 0.35 -49.42 12.99
C MET A 223 1.38 -48.58 12.23
N GLY A 224 2.65 -49.01 12.22
CA GLY A 224 3.68 -48.36 11.41
C GLY A 224 3.37 -48.44 9.90
N VAL A 225 2.83 -49.57 9.45
CA VAL A 225 2.39 -49.76 8.06
C VAL A 225 1.17 -48.90 7.75
N LEU A 226 0.18 -48.86 8.64
CA LEU A 226 -1.01 -48.01 8.48
C LEU A 226 -0.67 -46.52 8.46
N ALA A 227 0.23 -46.06 9.34
CA ALA A 227 0.71 -44.68 9.35
C ALA A 227 1.43 -44.34 8.05
N THR A 228 2.29 -45.23 7.55
CA THR A 228 2.99 -45.06 6.28
C THR A 228 2.01 -44.98 5.10
N LEU A 229 1.04 -45.89 5.02
CA LEU A 229 0.00 -45.87 3.99
C LEU A 229 -0.85 -44.60 4.06
N PHE A 230 -1.19 -44.13 5.26
CA PHE A 230 -1.93 -42.89 5.46
C PHE A 230 -1.12 -41.68 4.97
N ILE A 231 0.17 -41.58 5.30
CA ILE A 231 1.04 -40.51 4.83
C ILE A 231 1.13 -40.53 3.31
N VAL A 232 1.38 -41.70 2.70
CA VAL A 232 1.41 -41.84 1.23
C VAL A 232 0.08 -41.40 0.61
N PHE A 233 -1.04 -41.84 1.16
CA PHE A 233 -2.37 -41.43 0.71
C PHE A 233 -2.59 -39.92 0.85
N ALA A 234 -2.16 -39.31 1.96
CA ALA A 234 -2.25 -37.88 2.19
C ALA A 234 -1.44 -37.09 1.14
N PHE A 235 -0.22 -37.52 0.83
CA PHE A 235 0.59 -36.91 -0.24
C PHE A 235 -0.08 -37.03 -1.62
N VAL A 236 -0.58 -38.22 -1.98
CA VAL A 236 -1.31 -38.43 -3.24
C VAL A 236 -2.57 -37.56 -3.28
N PHE A 237 -3.31 -37.47 -2.18
CA PHE A 237 -4.49 -36.63 -2.07
C PHE A 237 -4.14 -35.14 -2.26
N PHE A 238 -3.09 -34.63 -1.63
CA PHE A 238 -2.61 -33.26 -1.80
C PHE A 238 -2.15 -32.95 -3.23
N ILE A 239 -1.57 -33.93 -3.95
CA ILE A 239 -1.23 -33.74 -5.38
C ILE A 239 -2.50 -33.58 -6.21
N VAL A 240 -3.47 -34.47 -6.01
CA VAL A 240 -4.72 -34.51 -6.79
C VAL A 240 -5.64 -33.34 -6.46
N ILE A 241 -5.58 -32.79 -5.23
CA ILE A 241 -6.54 -31.78 -4.79
C ILE A 241 -6.49 -30.47 -5.57
N SER A 242 -5.30 -30.06 -6.01
CA SER A 242 -5.14 -28.86 -6.86
C SER A 242 -5.88 -29.01 -8.19
N SER A 243 -5.95 -30.25 -8.70
CA SER A 243 -6.68 -30.60 -9.92
C SER A 243 -8.18 -30.65 -9.68
N ILE A 244 -8.62 -31.18 -8.53
CA ILE A 244 -10.04 -31.20 -8.12
C ILE A 244 -10.56 -29.78 -7.92
N THR A 245 -9.85 -28.93 -7.18
CA THR A 245 -10.25 -27.53 -6.94
C THR A 245 -10.31 -26.72 -8.23
N ARG A 246 -9.34 -26.90 -9.14
CA ARG A 246 -9.41 -26.32 -10.49
C ARG A 246 -10.63 -26.81 -11.26
N GLY A 247 -10.93 -28.12 -11.22
CA GLY A 247 -12.12 -28.70 -11.82
C GLY A 247 -13.41 -28.10 -11.26
N LEU A 248 -13.55 -28.03 -9.93
CA LEU A 248 -14.72 -27.47 -9.25
C LEU A 248 -14.92 -25.98 -9.58
N ASN A 249 -13.83 -25.19 -9.63
CA ASN A 249 -13.88 -23.80 -10.02
C ASN A 249 -14.36 -23.65 -11.48
N LEU A 250 -13.82 -24.45 -12.41
CA LEU A 250 -14.26 -24.47 -13.81
C LEU A 250 -15.73 -24.89 -13.97
N PHE A 251 -16.21 -25.85 -13.17
CA PHE A 251 -17.63 -26.22 -13.13
C PHE A 251 -18.50 -25.07 -12.61
N SER A 252 -18.05 -24.36 -11.57
CA SER A 252 -18.77 -23.20 -11.03
C SER A 252 -18.83 -22.02 -12.00
N GLU A 253 -17.78 -21.80 -12.80
CA GLU A 253 -17.73 -20.77 -13.84
C GLU A 253 -18.61 -21.13 -15.04
N ARG A 254 -18.65 -22.41 -15.43
CA ARG A 254 -19.56 -22.92 -16.47
C ARG A 254 -21.05 -22.84 -16.05
N GLY A 255 -21.35 -22.94 -14.76
CA GLY A 255 -22.69 -22.73 -14.21
C GLY A 255 -23.15 -21.26 -14.15
N ARG A 256 -22.27 -20.28 -14.43
CA ARG A 256 -22.56 -18.83 -14.44
C ARG A 256 -23.02 -18.30 -15.80
N SER A 257 -23.66 -19.12 -16.63
CA SER A 257 -24.58 -18.59 -17.65
C SER A 257 -25.77 -17.96 -16.93
N LYS A 258 -25.71 -16.64 -16.70
CA LYS A 258 -26.74 -15.76 -16.12
C LYS A 258 -28.09 -16.47 -15.83
N PRO A 259 -28.34 -17.00 -14.61
CA PRO A 259 -29.70 -17.30 -14.22
C PRO A 259 -30.44 -15.96 -14.02
N PRO A 260 -31.74 -15.89 -14.32
CA PRO A 260 -32.55 -14.73 -13.97
C PRO A 260 -32.50 -14.57 -12.45
N VAL A 261 -32.62 -13.32 -11.99
CA VAL A 261 -32.71 -12.93 -10.58
C VAL A 261 -33.96 -13.58 -9.97
N ALA A 262 -33.86 -14.86 -9.63
CA ALA A 262 -34.85 -15.58 -8.85
C ALA A 262 -34.40 -15.49 -7.39
N ALA A 263 -35.10 -14.63 -6.66
CA ALA A 263 -35.18 -14.56 -5.20
C ALA A 263 -33.96 -15.13 -4.45
N ALA A 264 -32.91 -14.30 -4.32
CA ALA A 264 -31.87 -14.53 -3.33
C ALA A 264 -32.51 -14.50 -1.94
N GLY A 265 -32.85 -15.68 -1.41
CA GLY A 265 -33.21 -15.84 -0.01
C GLY A 265 -32.06 -15.37 0.92
N PRO A 266 -32.33 -15.22 2.21
CA PRO A 266 -31.38 -14.68 3.20
C PRO A 266 -30.05 -15.45 3.32
N ALA A 267 -29.94 -16.64 2.72
CA ALA A 267 -28.70 -17.43 2.65
C ALA A 267 -27.59 -16.79 1.78
N PHE A 268 -27.91 -16.00 0.75
CA PHE A 268 -26.89 -15.37 -0.11
C PHE A 268 -26.24 -14.12 0.51
N ALA A 269 -26.88 -13.56 1.53
CA ALA A 269 -26.34 -12.50 2.39
C ALA A 269 -25.39 -13.05 3.48
N LEU A 270 -25.34 -14.36 3.69
CA LEU A 270 -24.58 -15.03 4.77
C LEU A 270 -23.65 -16.13 4.23
N SER A 271 -22.96 -15.94 3.11
CA SER A 271 -21.94 -16.90 2.70
C SER A 271 -20.73 -16.84 3.65
N PRO A 272 -20.33 -17.93 4.33
CA PRO A 272 -19.20 -17.93 5.28
C PRO A 272 -17.89 -17.41 4.69
N ALA A 273 -17.68 -17.59 3.38
CA ALA A 273 -16.54 -17.06 2.64
C ALA A 273 -16.47 -15.52 2.61
N LYS A 274 -17.63 -14.83 2.53
CA LYS A 274 -17.68 -13.36 2.61
C LYS A 274 -17.30 -12.89 4.02
N TRP A 275 -17.81 -13.54 5.06
CA TRP A 275 -17.44 -13.24 6.44
C TRP A 275 -15.94 -13.45 6.68
N ALA A 276 -15.39 -14.56 6.20
CA ALA A 276 -13.97 -14.84 6.27
C ALA A 276 -13.15 -13.77 5.51
N SER A 277 -13.62 -13.33 4.33
CA SER A 277 -12.97 -12.27 3.55
C SER A 277 -13.01 -10.90 4.24
N TRP A 278 -14.13 -10.56 4.89
CA TRP A 278 -14.24 -9.35 5.71
C TRP A 278 -13.32 -9.40 6.91
N LEU A 279 -13.26 -10.55 7.60
CA LEU A 279 -12.37 -10.75 8.73
C LEU A 279 -10.91 -10.63 8.30
N ASP A 280 -10.51 -11.26 7.19
CA ASP A 280 -9.15 -11.13 6.63
C ASP A 280 -8.86 -9.66 6.24
N SER A 281 -9.84 -8.95 5.67
CA SER A 281 -9.70 -7.52 5.36
C SER A 281 -9.50 -6.67 6.63
N ILE A 282 -10.21 -6.97 7.71
CA ILE A 282 -10.06 -6.29 9.02
C ILE A 282 -8.67 -6.58 9.59
N LEU A 283 -8.23 -7.84 9.56
CA LEU A 283 -6.91 -8.23 10.02
C LEU A 283 -5.83 -7.46 9.26
N VAL A 284 -5.89 -7.48 7.93
CA VAL A 284 -4.87 -6.89 7.05
C VAL A 284 -4.87 -5.36 7.10
N ARG A 285 -6.04 -4.72 7.03
CA ARG A 285 -6.14 -3.26 6.87
C ARG A 285 -6.26 -2.51 8.19
N LEU A 286 -6.78 -3.12 9.25
CA LEU A 286 -7.00 -2.44 10.52
C LEU A 286 -6.08 -2.97 11.61
N VAL A 287 -6.03 -4.29 11.82
CA VAL A 287 -5.31 -4.89 12.96
C VAL A 287 -3.80 -4.91 12.75
N ALA A 288 -3.32 -5.31 11.57
CA ALA A 288 -1.90 -5.31 11.25
C ALA A 288 -1.24 -3.93 11.41
N PRO A 289 -1.81 -2.83 10.88
CA PRO A 289 -1.21 -1.51 11.08
C PRO A 289 -1.25 -1.02 12.53
N MET A 290 -2.06 -1.59 13.43
CA MET A 290 -2.08 -1.23 14.86
C MET A 290 -0.83 -1.70 15.62
N THR A 291 0.00 -2.57 15.03
CA THR A 291 1.32 -2.91 15.58
C THR A 291 2.38 -1.87 15.23
N GLY A 292 2.07 -0.97 14.29
CA GLY A 292 3.02 0.00 13.73
C GLY A 292 3.96 -0.58 12.68
N ALA A 293 3.86 -1.88 12.35
CA ALA A 293 4.67 -2.54 11.32
C ALA A 293 4.59 -1.86 9.94
N THR A 294 3.48 -1.16 9.67
CA THR A 294 3.22 -0.55 8.37
C THR A 294 3.59 0.93 8.30
N GLN A 295 4.28 1.46 9.33
CA GLN A 295 4.61 2.88 9.45
C GLN A 295 6.08 3.09 9.10
N ALA A 296 6.34 3.86 8.03
CA ALA A 296 7.67 4.31 7.65
C ALA A 296 7.79 5.82 7.93
N PRO A 297 8.45 6.25 9.03
CA PRO A 297 8.50 7.66 9.43
C PRO A 297 9.09 8.59 8.36
N ASP A 298 10.11 8.14 7.62
CA ASP A 298 10.90 9.02 6.73
C ASP A 298 10.92 8.60 5.25
N GLY A 299 10.18 7.56 4.86
CA GLY A 299 10.29 6.98 3.51
C GLY A 299 11.69 6.42 3.19
N ARG A 300 12.59 6.41 4.18
CA ARG A 300 13.90 5.74 4.15
C ARG A 300 13.82 4.53 5.07
N HIS A 301 14.03 3.34 4.53
CA HIS A 301 13.98 2.07 5.24
C HIS A 301 15.12 1.88 6.28
N GLY A 302 16.00 2.87 6.47
CA GLY A 302 17.31 2.70 7.11
C GLY A 302 17.39 2.69 8.64
N LEU A 303 16.36 3.10 9.40
CA LEU A 303 16.48 3.24 10.87
C LEU A 303 15.68 2.22 11.70
N GLY A 304 15.09 1.19 11.09
CA GLY A 304 14.46 0.09 11.83
C GLY A 304 13.28 0.48 12.74
N TRP A 305 12.73 1.70 12.61
CA TRP A 305 11.64 2.21 13.46
C TRP A 305 10.39 1.31 13.46
N HIS A 306 10.11 0.65 12.35
CA HIS A 306 9.03 -0.33 12.21
C HIS A 306 9.19 -1.51 13.18
N HIS A 307 10.42 -2.04 13.33
CA HIS A 307 10.74 -3.07 14.32
C HIS A 307 10.50 -2.55 15.73
N LEU A 308 10.89 -1.31 16.02
CA LEU A 308 10.70 -0.69 17.33
C LEU A 308 9.22 -0.53 17.68
N TYR A 309 8.34 -0.22 16.71
CA TYR A 309 6.90 -0.18 16.97
C TYR A 309 6.33 -1.57 17.29
N VAL A 310 6.72 -2.59 16.51
CA VAL A 310 6.28 -3.96 16.76
C VAL A 310 6.73 -4.42 18.14
N ILE A 311 8.01 -4.23 18.48
CA ILE A 311 8.56 -4.54 19.82
C ILE A 311 7.84 -3.74 20.90
N GLY A 312 7.63 -2.45 20.65
CA GLY A 312 6.95 -1.54 21.56
C GLY A 312 5.51 -1.97 21.86
N VAL A 313 4.78 -2.57 20.92
CA VAL A 313 3.43 -3.06 21.21
C VAL A 313 3.44 -4.48 21.78
N MET A 314 4.26 -5.38 21.22
CA MET A 314 4.26 -6.79 21.57
C MET A 314 4.86 -7.07 22.95
N THR A 315 5.94 -6.37 23.34
CA THR A 315 6.59 -6.58 24.65
C THR A 315 5.67 -6.22 25.82
N PRO A 316 5.02 -5.04 25.88
CA PRO A 316 4.09 -4.72 26.96
C PRO A 316 2.88 -5.65 27.02
N LEU A 317 2.36 -6.11 25.88
CA LEU A 317 1.27 -7.10 25.86
C LEU A 317 1.70 -8.45 26.44
N THR A 318 2.92 -8.87 26.12
CA THR A 318 3.51 -10.09 26.70
C THR A 318 3.73 -9.92 28.20
N ALA A 319 4.24 -8.76 28.64
CA ALA A 319 4.41 -8.43 30.05
C ALA A 319 3.06 -8.38 30.80
N LEU A 320 2.01 -7.81 30.20
CA LEU A 320 0.64 -7.86 30.72
C LEU A 320 0.12 -9.29 30.82
N GLY A 321 0.40 -10.12 29.81
CA GLY A 321 0.05 -11.54 29.82
C GLY A 321 0.70 -12.32 30.96
N TYR A 322 1.87 -11.91 31.41
CA TYR A 322 2.52 -12.47 32.60
C TYR A 322 2.01 -11.84 33.91
N ALA A 323 1.81 -10.52 33.93
CA ALA A 323 1.52 -9.78 35.15
C ALA A 323 0.06 -9.91 35.63
N LEU A 324 -0.88 -10.11 34.71
CA LEU A 324 -2.29 -10.26 35.07
C LEU A 324 -2.56 -11.59 35.78
N PRO A 325 -3.48 -11.60 36.78
CA PRO A 325 -3.90 -12.82 37.44
C PRO A 325 -4.57 -13.76 36.45
N GLU A 326 -4.40 -15.05 36.67
CA GLU A 326 -4.96 -16.04 35.75
C GLU A 326 -6.49 -16.07 35.83
N PRO A 327 -7.18 -16.37 34.72
CA PRO A 327 -6.66 -16.56 33.36
C PRO A 327 -6.66 -15.28 32.52
N TRP A 328 -6.75 -14.12 33.16
CA TRP A 328 -7.01 -12.86 32.47
C TRP A 328 -5.79 -12.36 31.69
N GLY A 329 -4.59 -12.89 31.98
CA GLY A 329 -3.41 -12.75 31.13
C GLY A 329 -3.60 -13.33 29.72
N LEU A 330 -4.55 -14.25 29.50
CA LEU A 330 -4.86 -14.77 28.16
C LEU A 330 -5.40 -13.70 27.21
N ILE A 331 -6.02 -12.62 27.72
CA ILE A 331 -6.57 -11.55 26.88
C ILE A 331 -5.47 -10.77 26.14
N PRO A 332 -4.47 -10.16 26.83
CA PRO A 332 -3.38 -9.49 26.13
C PRO A 332 -2.51 -10.45 25.30
N ILE A 333 -2.37 -11.71 25.72
CA ILE A 333 -1.71 -12.75 24.92
C ILE A 333 -2.47 -13.00 23.61
N PHE A 334 -3.79 -13.16 23.67
CA PHE A 334 -4.63 -13.31 22.49
C PHE A 334 -4.52 -12.12 21.54
N LEU A 335 -4.48 -10.89 22.07
CA LEU A 335 -4.24 -9.70 21.26
C LEU A 335 -2.88 -9.74 20.55
N ALA A 336 -1.83 -10.19 21.23
CA ALA A 336 -0.50 -10.35 20.63
C ALA A 336 -0.47 -11.44 19.55
N PHE A 337 -1.14 -12.59 19.76
CA PHE A 337 -1.32 -13.60 18.71
C PHE A 337 -2.09 -13.04 17.50
N LEU A 338 -3.17 -12.30 17.75
CA LEU A 338 -3.97 -11.68 16.71
C LEU A 338 -3.13 -10.70 15.88
N PHE A 339 -2.25 -9.93 16.53
CA PHE A 339 -1.31 -9.04 15.86
C PHE A 339 -0.27 -9.79 15.03
N ALA A 340 0.33 -10.85 15.56
CA ALA A 340 1.29 -11.66 14.80
C ALA A 340 0.64 -12.28 13.55
N LEU A 341 -0.58 -12.83 13.70
CA LEU A 341 -1.36 -13.35 12.57
C LEU A 341 -1.71 -12.24 11.57
N ALA A 342 -2.16 -11.08 12.04
CA ALA A 342 -2.55 -9.97 11.17
C ALA A 342 -1.37 -9.44 10.35
N VAL A 343 -0.20 -9.23 10.97
CA VAL A 343 1.02 -8.79 10.26
C VAL A 343 1.43 -9.82 9.21
N GLY A 344 1.43 -11.11 9.58
CA GLY A 344 1.70 -12.20 8.63
C GLY A 344 0.73 -12.26 7.45
N ARG A 345 -0.58 -12.09 7.71
CA ARG A 345 -1.61 -12.02 6.66
C ARG A 345 -1.41 -10.81 5.74
N ARG A 346 -1.05 -9.64 6.29
CA ARG A 346 -0.77 -8.45 5.49
C ARG A 346 0.48 -8.63 4.63
N TRP A 347 1.53 -9.24 5.17
CA TRP A 347 2.72 -9.60 4.40
C TRP A 347 2.38 -10.52 3.21
N ALA A 348 1.56 -11.55 3.43
CA ALA A 348 1.10 -12.43 2.35
C ALA A 348 0.30 -11.69 1.25
N TRP A 349 -0.53 -10.70 1.61
CA TRP A 349 -1.25 -9.88 0.63
C TRP A 349 -0.31 -9.00 -0.20
N ILE A 350 0.67 -8.34 0.44
CA ILE A 350 1.68 -7.53 -0.26
C ILE A 350 2.47 -8.41 -1.23
N GLU A 351 2.78 -9.63 -0.82
CA GLU A 351 3.50 -10.59 -1.63
C GLU A 351 2.70 -11.07 -2.85
N GLY A 352 1.38 -11.28 -2.70
CA GLY A 352 0.47 -11.54 -3.81
C GLY A 352 0.30 -10.33 -4.75
N ASP A 353 0.26 -9.11 -4.20
CA ASP A 353 0.26 -7.87 -4.98
C ASP A 353 1.54 -7.74 -5.81
N ARG A 354 2.70 -8.14 -5.25
CA ARG A 354 4.00 -8.07 -5.96
C ARG A 354 4.03 -8.98 -7.18
N GLU A 355 3.53 -10.20 -7.02
CA GLU A 355 3.40 -11.14 -8.13
C GLU A 355 2.45 -10.61 -9.21
N THR A 356 1.34 -10.02 -8.79
CA THR A 356 0.35 -9.43 -9.69
C THR A 356 0.91 -8.22 -10.44
N ALA A 357 1.61 -7.31 -9.75
CA ALA A 357 2.24 -6.16 -10.37
C ALA A 357 3.37 -6.54 -11.33
N ALA A 358 4.16 -7.57 -11.00
CA ALA A 358 5.19 -8.08 -11.92
C ALA A 358 4.58 -8.66 -13.20
N ARG A 359 3.39 -9.30 -13.11
CA ARG A 359 2.66 -9.83 -14.27
C ARG A 359 1.99 -8.74 -15.10
N LEU A 360 1.32 -7.80 -14.44
CA LEU A 360 0.58 -6.71 -15.10
C LEU A 360 1.49 -5.56 -15.54
N ARG A 361 2.74 -5.52 -15.06
CA ARG A 361 3.74 -4.45 -15.30
C ARG A 361 3.28 -3.07 -14.83
N THR A 362 2.38 -3.03 -13.86
CA THR A 362 1.82 -1.81 -13.26
C THR A 362 1.64 -2.01 -11.77
N THR A 363 1.83 -0.96 -10.98
CA THR A 363 1.50 -0.95 -9.55
C THR A 363 0.13 -0.36 -9.26
N LYS A 364 -0.68 -0.14 -10.30
CA LYS A 364 -2.02 0.45 -10.20
C LYS A 364 -3.03 -0.51 -10.80
N GLY A 365 -4.13 -0.74 -10.10
CA GLY A 365 -5.20 -1.61 -10.60
C GLY A 365 -6.19 -1.97 -9.51
N GLN A 366 -7.29 -2.60 -9.90
CA GLN A 366 -8.26 -3.17 -8.95
C GLN A 366 -7.72 -4.46 -8.31
N ASP A 367 -6.78 -5.13 -8.99
CA ASP A 367 -6.13 -6.35 -8.52
C ASP A 367 -4.99 -6.09 -7.54
N ILE A 368 -4.61 -4.82 -7.31
CA ILE A 368 -3.63 -4.44 -6.28
C ILE A 368 -4.40 -4.06 -5.01
N HIS A 369 -4.13 -4.76 -3.91
CA HIS A 369 -4.99 -4.79 -2.74
C HIS A 369 -4.53 -3.91 -1.58
N VAL A 370 -3.24 -3.90 -1.28
CA VAL A 370 -2.60 -3.13 -0.22
C VAL A 370 -1.61 -2.14 -0.84
N GLY A 371 -0.87 -2.57 -1.85
CA GLY A 371 0.20 -1.80 -2.48
C GLY A 371 1.58 -2.08 -1.90
N PHE A 372 2.57 -1.26 -2.29
CA PHE A 372 4.01 -1.59 -2.18
C PHE A 372 4.79 -0.68 -1.23
N GLY A 373 4.10 0.13 -0.42
CA GLY A 373 4.75 1.13 0.41
C GLY A 373 5.54 0.59 1.61
N ASN A 374 5.38 -0.69 1.95
CA ASN A 374 6.08 -1.34 3.06
C ASN A 374 6.50 -2.76 2.65
N ASP A 375 7.76 -3.12 2.86
CA ASP A 375 8.19 -4.52 2.89
C ASP A 375 8.05 -5.01 4.33
N LEU A 376 7.01 -5.83 4.60
CA LEU A 376 6.69 -6.31 5.95
C LEU A 376 7.42 -7.61 6.33
N ARG A 377 8.40 -8.03 5.54
CA ARG A 377 9.08 -9.32 5.73
C ARG A 377 9.66 -9.42 7.13
N ASP A 378 10.45 -8.44 7.54
CA ASP A 378 11.23 -8.51 8.78
C ASP A 378 10.31 -8.32 10.00
N GLU A 379 9.28 -7.48 9.89
CA GLU A 379 8.25 -7.26 10.91
C GLU A 379 7.37 -8.50 11.10
N ALA A 380 7.03 -9.20 10.02
CA ALA A 380 6.31 -10.47 10.11
C ALA A 380 7.15 -11.55 10.78
N MET A 381 8.43 -11.67 10.42
CA MET A 381 9.36 -12.60 11.09
C MET A 381 9.52 -12.27 12.57
N LEU A 382 9.67 -10.98 12.90
CA LEU A 382 9.75 -10.50 14.27
C LEU A 382 8.47 -10.80 15.06
N ALA A 383 7.29 -10.56 14.47
CA ALA A 383 6.02 -10.88 15.12
C ALA A 383 5.84 -12.39 15.34
N TYR A 384 6.31 -13.23 14.40
CA TYR A 384 6.36 -14.68 14.59
C TYR A 384 7.38 -15.12 15.64
N ALA A 385 8.50 -14.40 15.80
CA ALA A 385 9.47 -14.68 16.85
C ALA A 385 8.85 -14.52 18.26
N TYR A 386 7.88 -13.62 18.44
CA TYR A 386 7.14 -13.52 19.71
C TYR A 386 6.34 -14.78 20.06
N LEU A 387 6.01 -15.65 19.09
CA LEU A 387 5.32 -16.92 19.39
C LEU A 387 6.15 -17.82 20.32
N PHE A 388 7.48 -17.73 20.26
CA PHE A 388 8.39 -18.44 21.19
C PHE A 388 8.22 -18.01 22.65
N ILE A 389 7.62 -16.84 22.90
CA ILE A 389 7.31 -16.33 24.24
C ILE A 389 5.82 -16.47 24.53
N LEU A 390 4.94 -16.16 23.57
CA LEU A 390 3.49 -16.18 23.74
C LEU A 390 2.93 -17.58 23.98
N VAL A 391 3.46 -18.61 23.31
CA VAL A 391 3.00 -19.99 23.47
C VAL A 391 3.28 -20.54 24.87
N PRO A 392 4.53 -20.51 25.39
CA PRO A 392 4.79 -20.95 26.77
C PRO A 392 4.02 -20.11 27.78
N LEU A 393 3.85 -18.81 27.53
CA LEU A 393 3.06 -17.94 28.40
C LEU A 393 1.55 -18.29 28.40
N THR A 394 1.03 -18.76 27.27
CA THR A 394 -0.35 -19.29 27.18
C THR A 394 -0.49 -20.55 27.99
N LEU A 395 0.48 -21.48 27.89
CA LEU A 395 0.47 -22.73 28.64
C LEU A 395 0.58 -22.47 30.15
N PHE A 396 1.43 -21.53 30.56
CA PHE A 396 1.52 -21.04 31.94
C PHE A 396 0.16 -20.57 32.45
N GLN A 397 -0.50 -19.65 31.73
CA GLN A 397 -1.81 -19.11 32.11
C GLN A 397 -2.94 -20.17 32.10
N LEU A 398 -2.86 -21.18 31.23
CA LEU A 398 -3.84 -22.27 31.18
C LEU A 398 -3.59 -23.34 32.25
N ASN A 399 -2.35 -23.53 32.69
CA ASN A 399 -2.03 -24.57 33.66
C ASN A 399 -2.72 -24.32 34.99
N GLU A 400 -2.71 -23.09 35.50
CA GLU A 400 -3.38 -22.75 36.75
C GLU A 400 -4.91 -22.94 36.69
N MET A 401 -5.53 -22.77 35.50
CA MET A 401 -6.95 -23.10 35.32
C MET A 401 -7.25 -24.60 35.29
N THR A 402 -6.33 -25.39 34.72
CA THR A 402 -6.63 -26.77 34.29
C THR A 402 -5.92 -27.84 35.12
N GLY A 403 -4.87 -27.48 35.86
CA GLY A 403 -3.97 -28.43 36.53
C GLY A 403 -3.30 -29.41 35.58
N ALA A 404 -3.18 -29.05 34.29
CA ALA A 404 -2.81 -29.99 33.23
C ALA A 404 -1.34 -30.42 33.25
N PHE A 405 -0.48 -29.67 33.95
CA PHE A 405 0.97 -29.84 34.00
C PHE A 405 1.49 -29.82 35.44
N THR A 406 2.47 -30.67 35.70
CA THR A 406 3.14 -30.81 37.00
C THR A 406 4.65 -30.80 36.84
N LEU A 407 5.36 -30.37 37.88
CA LEU A 407 6.81 -30.56 37.94
C LEU A 407 7.11 -32.06 38.08
N ARG A 408 8.13 -32.56 37.37
CA ARG A 408 8.58 -33.96 37.47
C ARG A 408 9.15 -34.31 38.87
N SER A 409 9.40 -33.32 39.73
CA SER A 409 9.87 -33.48 41.10
C SER A 409 9.06 -32.63 42.09
N GLU A 410 8.56 -33.23 43.17
CA GLU A 410 7.80 -32.56 44.26
C GLU A 410 8.69 -31.63 45.14
N LEU A 411 10.01 -31.61 44.93
CA LEU A 411 10.96 -30.84 45.73
C LEU A 411 11.02 -29.34 45.41
N VAL A 412 10.43 -28.90 44.29
CA VAL A 412 10.37 -27.49 43.87
C VAL A 412 8.92 -27.03 43.96
N ARG A 413 8.59 -26.10 44.86
CA ARG A 413 7.20 -25.67 45.12
C ARG A 413 6.69 -24.56 44.22
N ASP A 414 7.58 -23.76 43.62
CA ASP A 414 7.18 -22.58 42.84
C ASP A 414 7.60 -22.75 41.38
N GLN A 415 6.60 -22.82 40.48
CA GLN A 415 6.83 -22.81 39.03
C GLN A 415 7.10 -21.37 38.57
N THR A 416 8.28 -21.11 38.01
CA THR A 416 8.59 -19.80 37.42
C THR A 416 8.27 -19.80 35.92
N PHE A 417 8.03 -18.62 35.34
CA PHE A 417 7.87 -18.50 33.88
C PHE A 417 9.12 -18.97 33.10
N VAL A 418 10.30 -18.88 33.72
CA VAL A 418 11.54 -19.39 33.11
C VAL A 418 11.47 -20.92 32.93
N ASP A 419 10.85 -21.64 33.86
CA ASP A 419 10.65 -23.09 33.76
C ASP A 419 9.74 -23.46 32.57
N TRP A 420 8.75 -22.60 32.26
CA TRP A 420 7.89 -22.74 31.09
C TRP A 420 8.62 -22.48 29.77
N ILE A 421 9.53 -21.51 29.75
CA ILE A 421 10.41 -21.28 28.59
C ILE A 421 11.34 -22.48 28.38
N GLN A 422 11.92 -23.02 29.45
CA GLN A 422 12.79 -24.20 29.37
C GLN A 422 12.03 -25.43 28.88
N PHE A 423 10.85 -25.69 29.43
CA PHE A 423 9.96 -26.76 29.00
C PHE A 423 9.62 -26.63 27.51
N PHE A 424 9.11 -25.47 27.09
CA PHE A 424 8.73 -25.27 25.70
C PHE A 424 9.93 -25.29 24.75
N GLY A 425 11.07 -24.75 25.18
CA GLY A 425 12.32 -24.84 24.43
C GLY A 425 12.77 -26.27 24.20
N LEU A 426 12.59 -27.16 25.17
CA LEU A 426 12.86 -28.59 25.02
C LEU A 426 11.85 -29.29 24.11
N GLU A 427 10.56 -28.96 24.22
CA GLU A 427 9.54 -29.48 23.29
C GLU A 427 9.81 -29.05 21.85
N LEU A 428 10.29 -27.81 21.63
CA LEU A 428 10.75 -27.34 20.33
C LEU A 428 12.04 -28.02 19.85
N PHE A 429 12.97 -28.28 20.78
CA PHE A 429 14.23 -28.95 20.47
C PHE A 429 14.03 -30.39 19.99
N LYS A 430 13.08 -31.12 20.60
CA LYS A 430 12.58 -32.41 20.08
C LYS A 430 11.95 -32.30 18.69
N ALA A 431 11.54 -31.10 18.30
CA ALA A 431 10.71 -30.84 17.14
C ALA A 431 11.39 -30.10 15.99
N VAL A 432 12.73 -29.95 15.96
CA VAL A 432 13.39 -29.27 14.83
C VAL A 432 12.83 -29.85 13.53
N PRO A 433 12.27 -29.04 12.60
CA PRO A 433 10.98 -29.29 11.93
C PRO A 433 10.85 -30.52 11.00
N LEU A 434 11.82 -31.42 11.00
CA LEU A 434 11.93 -32.56 10.10
C LEU A 434 12.38 -33.85 10.78
N VAL A 435 13.02 -33.81 11.96
CA VAL A 435 13.62 -34.99 12.58
C VAL A 435 13.45 -34.91 14.09
N ASP A 436 12.86 -35.92 14.73
CA ASP A 436 12.87 -36.04 16.20
C ASP A 436 14.24 -36.56 16.68
N TRP A 437 15.26 -35.74 16.45
CA TRP A 437 16.64 -36.14 16.70
C TRP A 437 16.92 -36.26 18.20
N ALA A 438 16.23 -35.51 19.04
CA ALA A 438 16.38 -35.61 20.49
C ALA A 438 15.95 -37.00 20.99
N GLU A 439 14.85 -37.56 20.47
CA GLU A 439 14.46 -38.95 20.76
C GLU A 439 15.43 -39.96 20.13
N ILE A 440 15.82 -39.76 18.87
CA ILE A 440 16.76 -40.66 18.15
C ILE A 440 18.12 -40.77 18.87
N TYR A 441 18.62 -39.66 19.43
CA TYR A 441 19.90 -39.62 20.15
C TYR A 441 19.75 -39.84 21.67
N GLY A 442 18.56 -40.20 22.17
CA GLY A 442 18.34 -40.57 23.56
C GLY A 442 18.48 -39.42 24.56
N PHE A 443 18.18 -38.18 24.16
CA PHE A 443 18.26 -37.01 25.04
C PHE A 443 17.25 -37.14 26.19
N THR A 444 17.74 -37.23 27.43
CA THR A 444 16.88 -37.35 28.62
C THR A 444 16.82 -36.01 29.36
N PRO A 445 15.65 -35.34 29.43
CA PRO A 445 15.53 -34.07 30.11
C PRO A 445 15.76 -34.19 31.64
N GLN A 446 16.33 -33.14 32.24
CA GLN A 446 16.55 -33.03 33.69
C GLN A 446 15.24 -33.16 34.51
N PRO A 447 15.31 -33.64 35.77
CA PRO A 447 14.12 -33.92 36.60
C PRO A 447 13.32 -32.70 37.07
N ASN A 448 13.80 -31.48 36.84
CA ASN A 448 13.17 -30.24 37.30
C ASN A 448 12.31 -29.57 36.21
N ILE A 449 12.09 -30.25 35.09
CA ILE A 449 11.33 -29.72 33.95
C ILE A 449 9.85 -30.07 34.12
N ILE A 450 8.99 -29.17 33.65
CA ILE A 450 7.53 -29.34 33.63
C ILE A 450 7.17 -30.50 32.70
N GLU A 451 6.23 -31.34 33.10
CA GLU A 451 5.68 -32.41 32.26
C GLU A 451 4.15 -32.38 32.28
N ALA A 452 3.51 -32.89 31.22
CA ALA A 452 2.07 -33.11 31.24
C ALA A 452 1.71 -34.10 32.36
N HIS A 453 0.73 -33.75 33.19
CA HIS A 453 0.29 -34.64 34.25
C HIS A 453 -0.14 -36.00 33.62
N PRO A 454 0.32 -37.15 34.12
CA PRO A 454 0.13 -38.46 33.47
C PRO A 454 -1.32 -38.75 33.08
N ASP A 455 -2.26 -38.39 33.98
CA ASP A 455 -3.71 -38.57 33.85
C ASP A 455 -4.43 -37.41 33.14
N ALA A 456 -3.78 -36.26 32.91
CA ALA A 456 -4.40 -35.11 32.28
C ALA A 456 -4.27 -35.18 30.75
N THR A 457 -5.26 -35.82 30.10
CA THR A 457 -5.35 -35.88 28.62
C THR A 457 -5.32 -34.48 27.99
N ILE A 458 -5.84 -33.47 28.69
CA ILE A 458 -5.85 -32.08 28.23
C ILE A 458 -4.43 -31.49 28.11
N GLY A 459 -3.48 -31.84 28.99
CA GLY A 459 -2.09 -31.38 28.90
C GLY A 459 -1.41 -31.88 27.63
N LYS A 460 -1.66 -33.15 27.28
CA LYS A 460 -1.16 -33.75 26.03
C LYS A 460 -1.74 -33.06 24.79
N HIS A 461 -3.04 -32.72 24.80
CA HIS A 461 -3.67 -31.98 23.71
C HIS A 461 -3.17 -30.52 23.60
N LEU A 462 -2.88 -29.87 24.73
CA LEU A 462 -2.33 -28.51 24.74
C LEU A 462 -0.91 -28.47 24.19
N ILE A 463 -0.04 -29.43 24.56
CA ILE A 463 1.30 -29.58 23.98
C ILE A 463 1.20 -29.82 22.47
N PHE A 464 0.34 -30.77 22.06
CA PHE A 464 0.15 -31.08 20.65
C PHE A 464 -0.33 -29.86 19.87
N GLY A 465 -1.35 -29.16 20.36
CA GLY A 465 -1.89 -27.96 19.71
C GLY A 465 -0.87 -26.82 19.62
N ALA A 466 -0.11 -26.59 20.69
CA ALA A 466 0.97 -25.60 20.71
C ALA A 466 2.06 -25.92 19.68
N ARG A 467 2.47 -27.18 19.58
CA ARG A 467 3.47 -27.67 18.61
C ARG A 467 2.97 -27.52 17.19
N VAL A 468 1.77 -28.02 16.90
CA VAL A 468 1.13 -27.90 15.58
C VAL A 468 1.06 -26.43 15.14
N LEU A 469 0.66 -25.53 16.05
CA LEU A 469 0.57 -24.10 15.76
C LEU A 469 1.94 -23.50 15.39
N VAL A 470 2.97 -23.71 16.21
CA VAL A 470 4.30 -23.13 15.98
C VAL A 470 4.95 -23.76 14.76
N ASP A 471 4.88 -25.08 14.61
CA ASP A 471 5.47 -25.79 13.48
C ASP A 471 4.86 -25.32 12.16
N PHE A 472 3.52 -25.20 12.07
CA PHE A 472 2.87 -24.70 10.86
C PHE A 472 3.28 -23.26 10.54
N VAL A 473 3.32 -22.38 11.55
CA VAL A 473 3.67 -20.97 11.33
C VAL A 473 5.14 -20.83 10.92
N VAL A 474 6.06 -21.51 11.61
CA VAL A 474 7.50 -21.48 11.31
C VAL A 474 7.77 -22.06 9.94
N MET A 475 7.17 -23.21 9.60
CA MET A 475 7.33 -23.82 8.27
C MET A 475 6.75 -22.95 7.16
N ALA A 476 5.56 -22.36 7.36
CA ALA A 476 4.97 -21.45 6.39
C ALA A 476 5.85 -20.21 6.18
N ALA A 477 6.33 -19.60 7.25
CA ALA A 477 7.23 -18.44 7.22
C ALA A 477 8.55 -18.77 6.51
N LEU A 478 9.15 -19.93 6.81
CA LEU A 478 10.41 -20.37 6.21
C LEU A 478 10.26 -20.64 4.71
N PHE A 479 9.23 -21.40 4.31
CA PHE A 479 8.98 -21.66 2.89
C PHE A 479 8.67 -20.39 2.11
N GLN A 480 7.91 -19.47 2.70
CA GLN A 480 7.65 -18.18 2.08
C GLN A 480 8.94 -17.36 1.95
N ALA A 481 9.79 -17.31 2.98
CA ALA A 481 11.07 -16.61 2.93
C ALA A 481 12.02 -17.21 1.86
N ILE A 482 12.14 -18.54 1.79
CA ILE A 482 12.94 -19.23 0.76
C ILE A 482 12.39 -18.94 -0.64
N SER A 483 11.07 -19.03 -0.82
CA SER A 483 10.40 -18.74 -2.09
C SER A 483 10.69 -17.31 -2.57
N ILE A 484 10.64 -16.33 -1.67
CA ILE A 484 10.97 -14.92 -1.98
C ILE A 484 12.43 -14.78 -2.40
N VAL A 485 13.38 -15.40 -1.68
CA VAL A 485 14.81 -15.34 -2.02
C VAL A 485 15.05 -15.96 -3.41
N GLN A 486 14.47 -17.13 -3.67
CA GLN A 486 14.58 -17.80 -4.96
C GLN A 486 13.96 -16.96 -6.09
N ARG A 487 12.77 -16.38 -5.86
CA ARG A 487 12.09 -15.55 -6.86
C ARG A 487 12.84 -14.25 -7.14
N ASN A 488 13.29 -13.53 -6.11
CA ASN A 488 14.04 -12.29 -6.29
C ASN A 488 15.36 -12.56 -7.03
N SER A 489 16.05 -13.66 -6.69
CA SER A 489 17.27 -14.08 -7.39
C SER A 489 16.98 -14.42 -8.86
N ALA A 490 15.93 -15.20 -9.13
CA ALA A 490 15.51 -15.55 -10.47
C ALA A 490 15.13 -14.31 -11.29
N GLN A 491 14.34 -13.38 -10.73
CA GLN A 491 13.97 -12.14 -11.40
C GLN A 491 15.17 -11.26 -11.72
N ARG A 492 16.11 -11.08 -10.77
CA ARG A 492 17.36 -10.34 -11.03
C ARG A 492 18.16 -10.98 -12.16
N LYS A 493 18.29 -12.31 -12.16
CA LYS A 493 18.99 -13.05 -13.22
C LYS A 493 18.28 -12.94 -14.58
N LEU A 494 16.95 -13.03 -14.60
CA LEU A 494 16.14 -12.89 -15.82
C LEU A 494 16.26 -11.48 -16.39
N TYR A 495 16.23 -10.46 -15.54
CA TYR A 495 16.52 -9.08 -15.92
C TYR A 495 17.94 -8.98 -16.48
N ASP A 496 18.97 -9.41 -15.75
CA ASP A 496 20.36 -9.30 -16.21
C ASP A 496 20.64 -10.05 -17.53
N SER A 497 19.84 -11.08 -17.84
CA SER A 497 19.89 -11.85 -19.10
C SER A 497 19.05 -11.28 -20.25
N GLY A 498 18.34 -10.17 -20.06
CA GLY A 498 17.51 -9.54 -21.09
C GLY A 498 16.14 -10.20 -21.31
N GLN A 499 15.76 -11.22 -20.51
CA GLN A 499 14.49 -11.93 -20.67
C GLN A 499 13.30 -11.23 -20.01
N LEU A 500 13.57 -10.36 -19.03
CA LEU A 500 12.58 -9.62 -18.26
C LEU A 500 12.92 -8.13 -18.33
N ASP A 501 11.97 -7.29 -18.69
CA ASP A 501 12.11 -5.84 -18.88
C ASP A 501 11.63 -5.01 -17.67
N VAL A 502 11.15 -5.67 -16.60
CA VAL A 502 10.62 -5.00 -15.41
C VAL A 502 10.86 -5.83 -14.16
N LEU A 503 11.41 -5.21 -13.11
CA LEU A 503 11.56 -5.81 -11.79
C LEU A 503 10.28 -5.68 -10.98
N ASP A 504 10.12 -6.51 -9.95
CA ASP A 504 9.01 -6.31 -9.01
C ASP A 504 9.18 -4.98 -8.25
N PRO A 505 8.09 -4.35 -7.77
CA PRO A 505 8.14 -2.98 -7.24
C PRO A 505 9.10 -2.73 -6.08
N ILE A 506 9.37 -3.75 -5.25
CA ILE A 506 10.28 -3.63 -4.10
C ILE A 506 11.74 -3.78 -4.56
N THR A 507 12.03 -4.79 -5.39
CA THR A 507 13.37 -4.94 -5.96
C THR A 507 13.74 -3.78 -6.89
N GLU A 508 12.74 -3.19 -7.54
CA GLU A 508 12.89 -2.02 -8.40
C GLU A 508 13.30 -0.76 -7.61
N GLU A 509 12.72 -0.53 -6.44
CA GLU A 509 13.17 0.55 -5.54
C GLU A 509 14.65 0.38 -5.19
N ASP A 510 15.03 -0.79 -4.67
CA ASP A 510 16.42 -1.12 -4.32
C ASP A 510 17.36 -0.96 -5.53
N PHE A 511 16.86 -1.30 -6.72
CA PHE A 511 17.60 -1.16 -7.97
C PHE A 511 17.91 0.29 -8.33
N PHE A 512 16.93 1.20 -8.25
CA PHE A 512 17.14 2.62 -8.55
C PHE A 512 17.85 3.38 -7.43
N GLU A 513 17.49 3.12 -6.16
CA GLU A 513 18.12 3.76 -5.00
C GLU A 513 19.62 3.46 -4.94
N ARG A 514 20.03 2.21 -5.18
CA ARG A 514 21.45 1.88 -5.28
C ARG A 514 22.10 2.39 -6.55
N GLY A 515 21.31 2.53 -7.62
CA GLY A 515 21.78 2.85 -8.97
C GLY A 515 22.07 4.32 -9.24
N ILE A 516 21.40 5.21 -8.52
CA ILE A 516 21.47 6.66 -8.72
C ILE A 516 22.26 7.32 -7.58
N GLU A 517 22.91 8.44 -7.90
CA GLU A 517 23.58 9.30 -6.93
C GLU A 517 23.32 10.78 -7.24
N PRO A 518 23.36 11.65 -6.21
CA PRO A 518 23.25 13.09 -6.42
C PRO A 518 24.42 13.61 -7.27
N ALA A 519 24.12 14.57 -8.13
CA ALA A 519 25.06 15.27 -9.01
C ALA A 519 25.12 16.76 -8.66
N THR A 520 26.16 17.45 -9.12
CA THR A 520 26.29 18.90 -8.92
C THR A 520 25.64 19.70 -10.05
N ALA A 521 25.34 20.98 -9.80
CA ALA A 521 24.83 21.89 -10.83
C ALA A 521 25.85 22.08 -11.97
N GLU A 522 27.14 22.07 -11.64
CA GLU A 522 28.25 22.15 -12.59
C GLU A 522 28.27 20.94 -13.51
N GLU A 523 28.09 19.73 -12.97
CA GLU A 523 28.00 18.50 -13.76
C GLU A 523 26.81 18.53 -14.72
N TYR A 524 25.66 19.06 -14.28
CA TYR A 524 24.50 19.23 -15.15
C TYR A 524 24.73 20.28 -16.25
N ALA A 525 25.32 21.43 -15.92
CA ALA A 525 25.64 22.48 -16.89
C ALA A 525 26.64 21.96 -17.94
N ALA A 526 27.71 21.30 -17.50
CA ALA A 526 28.70 20.69 -18.39
C ALA A 526 28.07 19.65 -19.33
N TRP A 527 27.17 18.80 -18.83
CA TRP A 527 26.44 17.85 -19.66
C TRP A 527 25.53 18.54 -20.69
N LYS A 528 24.80 19.57 -20.26
CA LYS A 528 23.83 20.29 -21.12
C LYS A 528 24.50 21.11 -22.21
N GLU A 529 25.67 21.69 -21.93
CA GLU A 529 26.43 22.52 -22.86
C GLU A 529 27.32 21.71 -23.81
N ALA A 530 27.56 20.42 -23.51
CA ALA A 530 28.33 19.56 -24.38
C ALA A 530 27.63 19.37 -25.75
N PRO A 531 28.36 19.49 -26.87
CA PRO A 531 27.81 19.24 -28.20
C PRO A 531 27.32 17.79 -28.28
N ALA A 532 26.27 17.52 -29.07
CA ALA A 532 25.64 16.20 -29.13
C ALA A 532 26.60 15.04 -29.48
N THR A 533 27.72 15.34 -30.15
CA THR A 533 28.80 14.38 -30.46
C THR A 533 29.68 14.03 -29.26
N ASP A 534 29.81 14.92 -28.27
CA ASP A 534 30.67 14.77 -27.09
C ASP A 534 29.87 14.66 -25.78
N GLN A 535 28.54 14.55 -25.86
CA GLN A 535 27.70 14.41 -24.67
C GLN A 535 28.11 13.14 -23.89
N PRO A 536 28.34 13.26 -22.57
CA PRO A 536 28.62 12.11 -21.72
C PRO A 536 27.56 11.02 -21.90
N GLN A 537 27.98 9.77 -22.09
CA GLN A 537 27.07 8.59 -22.19
C GLN A 537 26.22 8.36 -20.92
N ASN A 538 26.47 9.12 -19.86
CA ASN A 538 25.77 9.10 -18.59
C ASN A 538 25.08 10.46 -18.37
N PRO A 539 23.79 10.60 -18.74
CA PRO A 539 23.11 11.88 -18.61
C PRO A 539 22.92 12.30 -17.15
N VAL A 540 22.91 13.61 -16.92
CA VAL A 540 22.56 14.20 -15.62
C VAL A 540 21.11 14.70 -15.69
N VAL A 541 20.29 14.27 -14.73
CA VAL A 541 18.86 14.57 -14.70
C VAL A 541 18.55 15.58 -13.59
N MET A 542 17.75 16.59 -13.94
CA MET A 542 17.22 17.55 -12.98
C MET A 542 15.79 17.18 -12.56
N LEU A 543 15.52 17.10 -11.25
CA LEU A 543 14.19 16.82 -10.71
C LEU A 543 13.43 18.08 -10.27
N ALA A 544 14.14 18.99 -9.64
CA ALA A 544 13.68 20.28 -9.14
C ALA A 544 14.81 21.32 -9.31
N GLU A 545 14.48 22.59 -9.09
CA GLU A 545 15.47 23.67 -9.06
C GLU A 545 16.54 23.32 -8.01
N ASN A 546 17.78 23.11 -8.47
CA ASN A 546 18.93 22.67 -7.68
C ASN A 546 18.95 21.20 -7.19
N SER A 547 18.18 20.30 -7.80
CA SER A 547 18.24 18.85 -7.50
C SER A 547 18.65 18.05 -8.74
N PHE A 548 19.90 17.62 -8.79
CA PHE A 548 20.52 16.92 -9.92
C PHE A 548 20.95 15.52 -9.52
N PHE A 549 20.85 14.58 -10.45
CA PHE A 549 21.16 13.17 -10.23
C PHE A 549 21.86 12.57 -11.45
N LYS A 550 22.73 11.59 -11.23
CA LYS A 550 23.41 10.81 -12.27
C LYS A 550 23.41 9.32 -11.90
N ALA A 551 23.58 8.45 -12.89
CA ALA A 551 23.71 7.03 -12.62
C ALA A 551 25.13 6.64 -12.22
N LYS A 552 25.26 5.73 -11.26
CA LYS A 552 26.54 5.11 -10.91
C LYS A 552 27.01 4.21 -12.04
N ARG A 553 28.32 4.12 -12.22
CA ARG A 553 28.93 3.29 -13.27
C ARG A 553 28.43 1.84 -13.29
N ALA A 554 28.34 1.18 -12.13
CA ALA A 554 27.86 -0.20 -12.03
C ALA A 554 26.40 -0.35 -12.48
N PHE A 555 25.56 0.67 -12.27
CA PHE A 555 24.18 0.69 -12.75
C PHE A 555 24.14 0.81 -14.26
N VAL A 556 24.94 1.72 -14.83
CA VAL A 556 25.06 1.89 -16.28
C VAL A 556 25.47 0.58 -16.96
N GLU A 557 26.56 -0.03 -16.49
CA GLU A 557 27.07 -1.30 -17.04
C GLU A 557 26.04 -2.43 -16.94
N ARG A 558 25.27 -2.48 -15.84
CA ARG A 558 24.22 -3.48 -15.67
C ARG A 558 23.06 -3.28 -16.65
N VAL A 559 22.59 -2.04 -16.83
CA VAL A 559 21.52 -1.73 -17.79
C VAL A 559 22.00 -1.99 -19.23
N GLU A 560 23.24 -1.63 -19.57
CA GLU A 560 23.80 -1.89 -20.89
C GLU A 560 23.94 -3.39 -21.17
N ARG A 561 24.36 -4.19 -20.18
CA ARG A 561 24.38 -5.66 -20.29
C ARG A 561 22.98 -6.22 -20.54
N HIS A 562 21.98 -5.71 -19.83
CA HIS A 562 20.57 -6.08 -20.04
C HIS A 562 20.11 -5.76 -21.46
N VAL A 563 20.33 -4.52 -21.92
CA VAL A 563 19.95 -4.08 -23.28
C VAL A 563 20.67 -4.90 -24.36
N ASN A 564 21.96 -5.20 -24.16
CA ASN A 564 22.76 -5.95 -25.13
C ASN A 564 22.41 -7.44 -25.20
N SER A 565 21.89 -8.02 -24.11
CA SER A 565 21.47 -9.43 -24.07
C SER A 565 20.07 -9.68 -24.64
N GLN A 566 19.29 -8.62 -24.90
CA GLN A 566 17.99 -8.77 -25.55
C GLN A 566 18.11 -9.22 -27.00
N SER A 567 17.33 -10.24 -27.34
CA SER A 567 17.18 -10.75 -28.72
C SER A 567 16.18 -9.94 -29.55
N ALA A 568 15.43 -9.03 -28.94
CA ALA A 568 14.42 -8.23 -29.62
C ALA A 568 15.04 -7.21 -30.59
N THR A 569 14.34 -6.97 -31.70
CA THR A 569 14.71 -5.94 -32.70
C THR A 569 14.69 -4.54 -32.10
N VAL A 570 13.85 -4.30 -31.11
CA VAL A 570 13.82 -3.08 -30.31
C VAL A 570 14.28 -3.40 -28.91
N LYS A 571 15.41 -2.82 -28.52
CA LYS A 571 16.03 -3.05 -27.20
C LYS A 571 15.53 -2.01 -26.21
N TRP A 572 14.87 -2.44 -25.14
CA TRP A 572 14.31 -1.55 -24.13
C TRP A 572 15.07 -1.73 -22.83
N PRO A 573 15.65 -0.68 -22.22
CA PRO A 573 16.33 -0.83 -20.93
C PRO A 573 15.35 -1.17 -19.80
N TYR A 574 14.06 -0.89 -20.00
CA TYR A 574 13.00 -1.10 -19.02
C TYR A 574 11.62 -0.99 -19.68
N SER A 575 10.59 -1.56 -19.03
CA SER A 575 9.19 -1.47 -19.46
C SER A 575 8.70 -0.01 -19.53
N ARG A 576 8.12 0.38 -20.67
CA ARG A 576 7.58 1.73 -20.90
C ARG A 576 6.45 2.08 -19.95
N ASP A 577 5.51 1.14 -19.74
CA ASP A 577 4.38 1.35 -18.84
C ASP A 577 4.85 1.57 -17.41
N ARG A 578 5.88 0.83 -17.00
CA ARG A 578 6.46 0.99 -15.67
C ARG A 578 7.22 2.32 -15.54
N LEU A 579 8.02 2.70 -16.53
CA LEU A 579 8.68 4.02 -16.55
C LEU A 579 7.68 5.18 -16.47
N ASN A 580 6.51 5.07 -17.14
CA ASN A 580 5.44 6.07 -17.05
C ASN A 580 4.98 6.29 -15.60
N GLU A 581 4.90 5.22 -14.81
CA GLU A 581 4.53 5.29 -13.40
C GLU A 581 5.65 5.88 -12.55
N LEU A 582 6.89 5.42 -12.76
CA LEU A 582 8.05 5.79 -11.96
C LEU A 582 8.47 7.25 -12.11
N VAL A 583 8.23 7.89 -13.27
CA VAL A 583 8.50 9.33 -13.46
C VAL A 583 7.64 10.22 -12.54
N THR A 584 6.55 9.67 -12.01
CA THR A 584 5.66 10.32 -11.04
C THR A 584 5.80 9.77 -9.62
N ASP A 585 6.81 8.94 -9.37
CA ASP A 585 7.08 8.42 -8.03
C ASP A 585 7.44 9.56 -7.07
N HIS A 586 7.06 9.38 -5.80
CA HIS A 586 7.33 10.30 -4.70
C HIS A 586 8.79 10.28 -4.23
N ARG A 587 9.55 9.22 -4.53
CA ARG A 587 10.97 9.10 -4.17
C ARG A 587 11.84 9.68 -5.27
N ASP A 588 12.74 10.57 -4.89
CA ASP A 588 13.60 11.27 -5.83
C ASP A 588 14.55 10.32 -6.57
N ASP A 589 15.17 9.34 -5.90
CA ASP A 589 16.13 8.43 -6.55
C ASP A 589 15.45 7.55 -7.62
N VAL A 590 14.25 7.03 -7.31
CA VAL A 590 13.45 6.23 -8.25
C VAL A 590 13.01 7.07 -9.45
N LYS A 591 12.52 8.28 -9.19
CA LYS A 591 12.11 9.22 -10.23
C LYS A 591 13.27 9.67 -11.11
N ALA A 592 14.43 9.94 -10.51
CA ALA A 592 15.67 10.27 -11.19
C ALA A 592 16.14 9.11 -12.06
N GLY A 593 16.12 7.88 -11.54
CA GLY A 593 16.50 6.68 -12.27
C GLY A 593 15.62 6.40 -13.48
N ALA A 594 14.31 6.54 -13.32
CA ALA A 594 13.38 6.42 -14.45
C ALA A 594 13.63 7.51 -15.52
N ARG A 595 13.78 8.78 -15.11
CA ARG A 595 14.11 9.87 -16.03
C ARG A 595 15.47 9.71 -16.69
N TRP A 596 16.44 9.14 -15.98
CA TRP A 596 17.77 8.84 -16.51
C TRP A 596 17.69 7.78 -17.62
N MET A 597 16.93 6.71 -17.41
CA MET A 597 16.72 5.69 -18.45
C MET A 597 16.03 6.27 -19.69
N ILE A 598 15.02 7.13 -19.48
CA ILE A 598 14.30 7.82 -20.55
C ILE A 598 15.26 8.72 -21.35
N ALA A 599 16.11 9.49 -20.66
CA ALA A 599 17.08 10.37 -21.29
C ALA A 599 18.15 9.58 -22.05
N LYS A 600 18.78 8.58 -21.41
CA LYS A 600 19.89 7.80 -22.01
C LYS A 600 19.45 7.02 -23.24
N TYR A 601 18.29 6.39 -23.19
CA TYR A 601 17.81 5.52 -24.28
C TYR A 601 16.79 6.20 -25.19
N SER A 602 16.55 7.51 -25.01
CA SER A 602 15.54 8.26 -25.77
C SER A 602 14.19 7.52 -25.79
N LEU A 603 13.65 7.19 -24.63
CA LEU A 603 12.36 6.49 -24.54
C LEU A 603 11.21 7.48 -24.49
N LEU A 604 10.04 7.10 -24.99
CA LEU A 604 8.83 7.90 -24.84
C LEU A 604 8.10 7.49 -23.56
N ALA A 605 8.10 8.35 -22.55
CA ALA A 605 7.45 8.05 -21.28
C ALA A 605 6.86 9.29 -20.58
N GLY A 606 5.93 9.05 -19.66
CA GLY A 606 5.10 10.03 -18.97
C GLY A 606 3.74 10.24 -19.64
N ASP A 607 3.03 11.29 -19.21
CA ASP A 607 1.74 11.65 -19.79
C ASP A 607 1.84 12.00 -21.28
N PRO A 608 0.74 11.88 -22.06
CA PRO A 608 0.79 12.12 -23.51
C PRO A 608 1.36 13.49 -23.90
N LYS A 609 1.14 14.52 -23.07
CA LYS A 609 1.80 15.83 -23.22
C LYS A 609 3.33 15.70 -23.24
N ASN A 610 3.92 15.05 -22.25
CA ASN A 610 5.38 14.89 -22.16
C ASN A 610 5.92 14.04 -23.30
N GLN A 611 5.16 13.03 -23.74
CA GLN A 611 5.53 12.21 -24.89
C GLN A 611 5.52 13.01 -26.21
N ILE A 612 4.56 13.92 -26.41
CA ILE A 612 4.55 14.86 -27.54
C ILE A 612 5.81 15.74 -27.53
N TRP A 613 6.19 16.26 -26.35
CA TRP A 613 7.41 17.05 -26.20
C TRP A 613 8.67 16.25 -26.53
N GLN A 614 8.83 15.07 -25.94
CA GLN A 614 9.97 14.17 -26.18
C GLN A 614 10.10 13.79 -27.66
N LEU A 615 8.98 13.49 -28.31
CA LEU A 615 8.96 13.13 -29.73
C LEU A 615 9.31 14.32 -30.61
N ALA A 616 8.75 15.50 -30.34
CA ALA A 616 9.04 16.70 -31.10
C ALA A 616 10.51 17.14 -30.96
N ASP A 617 11.08 17.06 -29.76
CA ASP A 617 12.50 17.38 -29.54
C ASP A 617 13.40 16.36 -30.24
N ARG A 618 13.04 15.07 -30.21
CA ARG A 618 13.75 14.04 -30.99
C ARG A 618 13.71 14.33 -32.49
N TRP A 619 12.53 14.68 -33.01
CA TRP A 619 12.36 15.03 -34.42
C TRP A 619 13.08 16.32 -34.79
N SER A 620 13.29 17.25 -33.86
CA SER A 620 14.10 18.45 -34.15
C SER A 620 15.56 18.13 -34.46
N GLY A 621 16.10 17.06 -33.85
CA GLY A 621 17.45 16.55 -34.14
C GLY A 621 17.48 15.53 -35.28
N LEU A 622 16.34 14.90 -35.58
CA LEU A 622 16.19 13.92 -36.63
C LEU A 622 15.74 14.60 -37.93
N ASN A 623 16.56 14.60 -38.97
CA ASN A 623 16.09 15.01 -40.30
C ASN A 623 15.16 13.92 -40.86
N LEU A 624 13.91 13.87 -40.37
CA LEU A 624 12.93 12.82 -40.70
C LEU A 624 12.75 12.66 -42.22
N PRO A 625 12.72 13.72 -43.05
CA PRO A 625 12.69 13.57 -44.50
C PRO A 625 13.86 12.75 -45.07
N ARG A 626 15.05 12.81 -44.44
CA ARG A 626 16.25 12.07 -44.86
C ARG A 626 16.54 10.82 -44.01
N ALA A 627 15.71 10.52 -43.02
CA ALA A 627 15.91 9.36 -42.15
C ALA A 627 15.72 8.05 -42.94
N SER A 628 16.46 7.01 -42.52
CA SER A 628 16.32 5.66 -43.07
C SER A 628 14.89 5.15 -42.92
N GLU A 629 14.47 4.24 -43.80
CA GLU A 629 13.12 3.67 -43.77
C GLU A 629 12.81 3.00 -42.42
N ALA A 630 13.77 2.24 -41.86
CA ALA A 630 13.62 1.58 -40.56
C ALA A 630 13.44 2.60 -39.41
N THR A 631 14.21 3.69 -39.43
CA THR A 631 14.08 4.78 -38.45
C THR A 631 12.72 5.46 -38.58
N ALA A 632 12.31 5.77 -39.80
CA ALA A 632 11.03 6.42 -40.06
C ALA A 632 9.83 5.56 -39.65
N LEU A 633 9.89 4.25 -39.89
CA LEU A 633 8.83 3.32 -39.46
C LEU A 633 8.72 3.24 -37.93
N THR A 634 9.85 3.24 -37.24
CA THR A 634 9.89 3.25 -35.76
C THR A 634 9.29 4.54 -35.21
N GLU A 635 9.69 5.69 -35.77
CA GLU A 635 9.18 7.00 -35.37
C GLU A 635 7.70 7.19 -35.73
N LYS A 636 7.23 6.59 -36.82
CA LYS A 636 5.81 6.50 -37.17
C LYS A 636 5.02 5.78 -36.09
N GLN A 637 5.42 4.55 -35.73
CA GLN A 637 4.71 3.75 -34.73
C GLN A 637 4.65 4.47 -33.38
N ASN A 638 5.77 5.08 -32.99
CA ASN A 638 5.87 5.91 -31.81
C ASN A 638 4.89 7.09 -31.85
N PHE A 639 4.85 7.82 -32.97
CA PHE A 639 3.95 8.95 -33.14
C PHE A 639 2.48 8.54 -33.08
N GLU A 640 2.09 7.48 -33.78
CA GLU A 640 0.73 6.96 -33.79
C GLU A 640 0.27 6.56 -32.38
N GLN A 641 1.12 5.87 -31.62
CA GLN A 641 0.82 5.48 -30.24
C GLN A 641 0.60 6.71 -29.35
N VAL A 642 1.49 7.69 -29.42
CA VAL A 642 1.37 8.95 -28.65
C VAL A 642 0.06 9.67 -29.00
N LEU A 643 -0.31 9.71 -30.28
CA LEU A 643 -1.55 10.35 -30.72
C LEU A 643 -2.80 9.61 -30.22
N ILE A 644 -2.80 8.27 -30.22
CA ILE A 644 -3.91 7.47 -29.69
C ILE A 644 -4.10 7.75 -28.19
N ASP A 645 -3.00 7.76 -27.43
CA ASP A 645 -3.03 8.01 -25.99
C ASP A 645 -3.46 9.46 -25.67
N ALA A 646 -2.92 10.45 -26.40
CA ALA A 646 -3.29 11.85 -26.28
C ALA A 646 -4.76 12.09 -26.65
N ARG A 647 -5.27 11.43 -27.67
CA ARG A 647 -6.66 11.52 -28.12
C ARG A 647 -7.66 11.06 -27.07
N ASN A 648 -7.32 10.03 -26.30
CA ASN A 648 -8.14 9.56 -25.18
C ASN A 648 -8.13 10.55 -24.00
N ARG A 649 -7.14 11.45 -23.94
CA ARG A 649 -6.96 12.47 -22.91
C ARG A 649 -6.86 13.89 -23.51
N ALA A 650 -7.63 14.19 -24.55
CA ALA A 650 -7.46 15.43 -25.32
C ALA A 650 -7.49 16.72 -24.47
N SER A 651 -8.19 16.71 -23.32
CA SER A 651 -8.23 17.84 -22.38
C SER A 651 -6.88 18.19 -21.73
N THR A 652 -5.89 17.29 -21.76
CA THR A 652 -4.55 17.54 -21.20
C THR A 652 -3.59 18.16 -22.22
N VAL A 653 -3.99 18.27 -23.49
CA VAL A 653 -3.17 18.85 -24.58
C VAL A 653 -3.47 20.35 -24.65
N SER A 654 -2.46 21.18 -24.35
CA SER A 654 -2.56 22.64 -24.41
C SER A 654 -2.11 23.18 -25.78
N ASN A 655 -2.25 24.50 -25.98
CA ASN A 655 -1.81 25.15 -27.20
C ASN A 655 -0.30 24.98 -27.48
N ALA A 656 0.53 24.84 -26.44
CA ALA A 656 1.96 24.59 -26.61
C ALA A 656 2.22 23.22 -27.25
N GLU A 657 1.49 22.18 -26.82
CA GLU A 657 1.58 20.85 -27.41
C GLU A 657 1.00 20.81 -28.82
N LEU A 658 -0.07 21.58 -29.09
CA LEU A 658 -0.62 21.73 -30.44
C LEU A 658 0.39 22.34 -31.42
N GLY A 659 1.19 23.32 -30.98
CA GLY A 659 2.27 23.89 -31.80
C GLY A 659 3.35 22.86 -32.15
N ARG A 660 3.71 21.99 -31.19
CA ARG A 660 4.67 20.89 -31.42
C ARG A 660 4.11 19.81 -32.33
N LEU A 661 2.82 19.47 -32.18
CA LEU A 661 2.11 18.58 -33.10
C LEU A 661 2.12 19.12 -34.53
N ALA A 662 1.89 20.43 -34.70
CA ALA A 662 1.98 21.08 -36.01
C ALA A 662 3.39 20.93 -36.62
N PHE A 663 4.45 21.18 -35.85
CA PHE A 663 5.82 20.94 -36.31
C PHE A 663 6.01 19.50 -36.81
N MET A 664 5.60 18.49 -36.02
CA MET A 664 5.74 17.09 -36.42
C MET A 664 4.92 16.75 -37.68
N ILE A 665 3.67 17.22 -37.80
CA ILE A 665 2.87 17.03 -39.02
C ILE A 665 3.58 17.64 -40.24
N ALA A 666 4.20 18.81 -40.09
CA ALA A 666 4.92 19.47 -41.18
C ALA A 666 6.13 18.65 -41.66
N GLU A 667 6.89 18.04 -40.73
CA GLU A 667 8.02 17.15 -41.04
C GLU A 667 7.58 15.82 -41.68
N ALA A 668 6.43 15.29 -41.29
CA ALA A 668 5.92 14.01 -41.78
C ALA A 668 5.04 14.10 -43.04
N LYS A 669 4.61 15.30 -43.47
CA LYS A 669 3.58 15.47 -44.53
C LYS A 669 3.94 14.88 -45.89
N ASP A 670 5.22 14.85 -46.24
CA ASP A 670 5.68 14.37 -47.55
C ASP A 670 5.94 12.85 -47.56
N ARG A 671 5.68 12.16 -46.43
CA ARG A 671 5.86 10.72 -46.28
C ARG A 671 4.52 9.96 -46.26
N PRO A 672 4.21 9.13 -47.27
CA PRO A 672 2.94 8.39 -47.35
C PRO A 672 2.72 7.45 -46.18
N GLU A 673 3.78 6.91 -45.59
CA GLU A 673 3.66 5.99 -44.45
C GLU A 673 2.99 6.66 -43.25
N PHE A 674 3.14 7.98 -43.08
CA PHE A 674 2.57 8.75 -41.97
C PHE A 674 1.12 9.21 -42.19
N GLY A 675 0.47 8.79 -43.28
CA GLY A 675 -0.91 9.23 -43.58
C GLY A 675 -1.90 8.95 -42.44
N TYR A 676 -1.83 7.77 -41.82
CA TYR A 676 -2.69 7.44 -40.68
C TYR A 676 -2.35 8.28 -39.43
N ALA A 677 -1.06 8.43 -39.10
CA ALA A 677 -0.60 9.31 -38.02
C ALA A 677 -1.12 10.75 -38.20
N ASN A 678 -1.06 11.29 -39.41
CA ASN A 678 -1.55 12.64 -39.67
C ASN A 678 -3.08 12.75 -39.52
N ILE A 679 -3.85 11.71 -39.87
CA ILE A 679 -5.30 11.66 -39.61
C ILE A 679 -5.56 11.67 -38.10
N LEU A 680 -4.83 10.85 -37.33
CA LEU A 680 -4.94 10.83 -35.87
C LEU A 680 -4.61 12.19 -35.25
N ALA A 681 -3.60 12.88 -35.78
CA ALA A 681 -3.21 14.20 -35.32
C ALA A 681 -4.29 15.25 -35.62
N ILE A 682 -4.88 15.23 -36.82
CA ILE A 682 -6.01 16.10 -37.18
C ILE A 682 -7.22 15.86 -36.26
N ASP A 683 -7.56 14.60 -35.96
CA ASP A 683 -8.66 14.29 -35.04
C ASP A 683 -8.36 14.77 -33.61
N LEU A 684 -7.12 14.60 -33.14
CA LEU A 684 -6.68 15.11 -31.83
C LEU A 684 -6.79 16.64 -31.75
N ILE A 685 -6.33 17.37 -32.77
CA ILE A 685 -6.49 18.83 -32.87
C ILE A 685 -7.98 19.20 -32.89
N GLY A 686 -8.83 18.44 -33.60
CA GLY A 686 -10.28 18.64 -33.56
C GLY A 686 -10.88 18.51 -32.16
N LYS A 687 -10.38 17.57 -31.34
CA LYS A 687 -10.89 17.30 -29.99
C LYS A 687 -10.49 18.33 -28.93
N THR A 688 -9.42 19.08 -29.12
CA THR A 688 -8.99 20.14 -28.18
C THR A 688 -9.90 21.37 -28.21
N ARG A 689 -10.58 21.63 -29.33
CA ARG A 689 -11.66 22.65 -29.47
C ARG A 689 -11.23 24.09 -29.11
N THR A 690 -9.94 24.41 -29.26
CA THR A 690 -9.41 25.76 -29.02
C THR A 690 -9.41 26.57 -30.32
N GLU A 691 -9.27 27.89 -30.23
CA GLU A 691 -9.09 28.74 -31.43
C GLU A 691 -7.80 28.37 -32.18
N MET A 692 -6.71 28.09 -31.44
CA MET A 692 -5.47 27.54 -31.99
C MET A 692 -5.71 26.26 -32.81
N SER A 693 -6.60 25.38 -32.35
CA SER A 693 -6.96 24.16 -33.07
C SER A 693 -7.58 24.46 -34.42
N VAL A 694 -8.49 25.45 -34.49
CA VAL A 694 -9.13 25.89 -35.73
C VAL A 694 -8.11 26.48 -36.70
N LEU A 695 -7.17 27.29 -36.20
CA LEU A 695 -6.12 27.89 -37.03
C LEU A 695 -5.16 26.84 -37.58
N LEU A 696 -4.76 25.85 -36.78
CA LEU A 696 -3.94 24.73 -37.26
C LEU A 696 -4.68 23.89 -38.31
N LEU A 697 -5.98 23.61 -38.11
CA LEU A 697 -6.80 22.93 -39.11
C LEU A 697 -6.95 23.76 -40.38
N ALA A 698 -7.07 25.09 -40.28
CA ALA A 698 -7.11 25.98 -41.44
C ALA A 698 -5.81 25.88 -42.27
N LEU A 699 -4.64 25.82 -41.62
CA LEU A 699 -3.35 25.62 -42.29
C LEU A 699 -3.24 24.26 -43.03
N THR A 700 -4.04 23.26 -42.64
CA THR A 700 -4.07 21.97 -43.38
C THR A 700 -4.85 22.04 -44.69
N VAL A 701 -5.79 22.98 -44.82
CA VAL A 701 -6.69 23.11 -45.99
C VAL A 701 -6.41 24.33 -46.88
N MET A 702 -5.87 25.41 -46.31
CA MET A 702 -5.60 26.68 -47.02
C MET A 702 -4.24 26.70 -47.73
N THR A 703 -4.15 27.40 -48.86
CA THR A 703 -2.88 27.72 -49.55
C THR A 703 -2.32 29.06 -49.06
N ASN A 704 -1.09 29.40 -49.44
CA ASN A 704 -0.56 30.74 -49.17
C ASN A 704 -1.41 31.83 -49.86
N ASP A 705 -1.88 31.58 -51.09
CA ASP A 705 -2.76 32.50 -51.81
C ASP A 705 -4.10 32.66 -51.08
N HIS A 706 -4.71 31.56 -50.62
CA HIS A 706 -5.93 31.59 -49.82
C HIS A 706 -5.76 32.40 -48.52
N LEU A 707 -4.59 32.32 -47.89
CA LEU A 707 -4.29 33.07 -46.67
C LEU A 707 -4.13 34.57 -46.96
N ASN A 708 -3.54 34.94 -48.09
CA ASN A 708 -3.46 36.33 -48.53
C ASN A 708 -4.84 36.91 -48.83
N ASP A 709 -5.75 36.08 -49.38
CA ASP A 709 -7.14 36.45 -49.67
C ASP A 709 -8.05 36.44 -48.42
N ALA A 710 -7.54 35.97 -47.26
CA ALA A 710 -8.26 35.90 -45.99
C ALA A 710 -7.49 36.62 -44.85
N PRO A 711 -7.32 37.96 -44.93
CA PRO A 711 -6.44 38.72 -44.03
C PRO A 711 -6.82 38.60 -42.54
N GLU A 712 -8.10 38.40 -42.22
CA GLU A 712 -8.55 38.21 -40.85
C GLU A 712 -8.10 36.87 -40.25
N ILE A 713 -8.08 35.80 -41.06
CA ILE A 713 -7.59 34.48 -40.65
C ILE A 713 -6.06 34.55 -40.52
N LEU A 714 -5.40 35.20 -41.46
CA LEU A 714 -3.96 35.41 -41.44
C LEU A 714 -3.51 36.20 -40.19
N ALA A 715 -4.17 37.31 -39.86
CA ALA A 715 -3.86 38.09 -38.66
C ALA A 715 -4.06 37.27 -37.37
N ALA A 716 -5.10 36.44 -37.30
CA ALA A 716 -5.32 35.56 -36.16
C ALA A 716 -4.25 34.46 -36.04
N MET A 717 -3.77 33.92 -37.16
CA MET A 717 -2.64 32.99 -37.21
C MET A 717 -1.36 33.64 -36.71
N ASP A 718 -1.05 34.84 -37.19
CA ASP A 718 0.17 35.57 -36.81
C ASP A 718 0.18 35.89 -35.32
N ALA A 719 -0.99 36.26 -34.76
CA ALA A 719 -1.14 36.53 -33.32
C ALA A 719 -1.04 35.27 -32.44
N SER A 720 -1.41 34.09 -32.94
CA SER A 720 -1.55 32.88 -32.11
C SER A 720 -0.44 31.84 -32.29
N ILE A 721 0.11 31.71 -33.50
CA ILE A 721 1.09 30.68 -33.88
C ILE A 721 2.50 31.27 -33.91
N GLY A 722 2.64 32.56 -34.26
CA GLY A 722 3.93 33.20 -34.51
C GLY A 722 4.55 32.84 -35.87
N PHE A 723 5.67 33.48 -36.21
CA PHE A 723 6.43 33.24 -37.45
C PHE A 723 7.67 32.39 -37.17
N PRO A 724 8.08 31.49 -38.10
CA PRO A 724 7.42 31.16 -39.39
C PRO A 724 6.26 30.15 -39.24
N ARG A 725 5.21 30.31 -40.07
CA ARG A 725 4.03 29.43 -40.09
C ARG A 725 4.40 28.01 -40.55
N PRO A 726 3.97 26.94 -39.85
CA PRO A 726 4.26 25.58 -40.27
C PRO A 726 3.52 25.27 -41.58
N ALA A 727 4.24 24.75 -42.56
CA ALA A 727 3.68 24.39 -43.86
C ALA A 727 2.89 23.07 -43.76
N LEU A 728 1.66 23.13 -43.24
CA LEU A 728 0.81 21.98 -42.91
C LEU A 728 -0.09 21.49 -44.04
N ARG A 729 -0.15 22.21 -45.17
CA ARG A 729 -1.02 21.86 -46.28
C ARG A 729 -0.73 20.44 -46.75
N GLN A 730 -1.75 19.58 -46.66
CA GLN A 730 -1.65 18.19 -47.07
C GLN A 730 -1.88 18.08 -48.58
N ARG A 731 -1.07 17.27 -49.26
CA ARG A 731 -1.20 17.07 -50.72
C ARG A 731 -2.42 16.23 -51.10
N TRP A 732 -3.00 15.48 -50.16
CA TRP A 732 -4.06 14.51 -50.43
C TRP A 732 -5.46 15.04 -50.08
N ASP A 733 -6.39 14.88 -51.02
CA ASP A 733 -7.79 15.32 -50.89
C ASP A 733 -8.49 14.70 -49.67
N GLU A 734 -8.17 13.45 -49.34
CA GLU A 734 -8.75 12.71 -48.20
C GLU A 734 -8.43 13.36 -46.86
N MET A 735 -7.21 13.88 -46.68
CA MET A 735 -6.81 14.54 -45.44
C MET A 735 -7.55 15.85 -45.21
N ARG A 736 -7.87 16.58 -46.29
CA ARG A 736 -8.68 17.80 -46.19
C ARG A 736 -10.11 17.49 -45.74
N VAL A 737 -10.68 16.36 -46.14
CA VAL A 737 -11.99 15.90 -45.65
C VAL A 737 -11.98 15.67 -44.14
N HIS A 738 -10.93 15.06 -43.60
CA HIS A 738 -10.76 14.90 -42.15
C HIS A 738 -10.62 16.25 -41.43
N ALA A 739 -9.88 17.20 -42.00
CA ALA A 739 -9.76 18.55 -41.45
C ALA A 739 -11.11 19.29 -41.41
N TYR A 740 -11.92 19.20 -42.48
CA TYR A 740 -13.28 19.75 -42.48
C TYR A 740 -14.20 19.08 -41.45
N THR A 741 -14.07 17.76 -41.28
CA THR A 741 -14.82 17.02 -40.26
C THR A 741 -14.44 17.48 -38.85
N ALA A 742 -13.15 17.72 -38.59
CA ALA A 742 -12.67 18.27 -37.33
C ALA A 742 -13.15 19.72 -37.10
N LEU A 743 -13.09 20.58 -38.13
CA LEU A 743 -13.63 21.95 -38.09
C LEU A 743 -15.13 21.96 -37.80
N GLN A 744 -15.89 21.06 -38.45
CA GLN A 744 -17.30 20.84 -38.16
C GLN A 744 -17.51 20.45 -36.70
N ALA A 745 -16.76 19.46 -36.21
CA ALA A 745 -16.86 18.99 -34.83
C ALA A 745 -16.62 20.12 -33.83
N ILE A 746 -15.65 21.02 -34.06
CA ILE A 746 -15.44 22.21 -33.23
C ILE A 746 -16.62 23.18 -33.34
N GLY A 747 -17.05 23.52 -34.55
CA GLY A 747 -18.09 24.54 -34.78
C GLY A 747 -19.47 24.16 -34.21
N VAL A 748 -19.81 22.86 -34.21
CA VAL A 748 -21.07 22.37 -33.61
C VAL A 748 -20.96 22.16 -32.10
N ASN A 749 -19.74 22.07 -31.55
CA ASN A 749 -19.57 21.75 -30.13
C ASN A 749 -19.89 22.94 -29.23
N VAL A 750 -20.80 22.73 -28.29
CA VAL A 750 -21.22 23.70 -27.29
C VAL A 750 -20.08 24.18 -26.39
N ASN A 751 -19.14 23.28 -26.08
CA ASN A 751 -18.08 23.52 -25.13
C ASN A 751 -16.88 24.23 -25.77
N ALA A 752 -16.88 24.42 -27.09
CA ALA A 752 -15.89 25.24 -27.79
C ALA A 752 -16.17 26.74 -27.54
N SER A 753 -15.13 27.57 -27.48
CA SER A 753 -15.31 29.01 -27.29
C SER A 753 -16.09 29.64 -28.45
N LYS A 754 -16.81 30.74 -28.19
CA LYS A 754 -17.53 31.47 -29.27
C LYS A 754 -16.57 31.87 -30.40
N ALA A 755 -15.35 32.29 -30.05
CA ALA A 755 -14.30 32.61 -31.01
C ALA A 755 -13.93 31.41 -31.87
N ALA A 756 -13.64 30.24 -31.27
CA ALA A 756 -13.31 29.03 -32.02
C ALA A 756 -14.46 28.58 -32.94
N ARG A 757 -15.70 28.61 -32.47
CA ARG A 757 -16.87 28.22 -33.28
C ARG A 757 -17.10 29.17 -34.46
N LYS A 758 -17.00 30.48 -34.22
CA LYS A 758 -17.11 31.50 -35.26
C LYS A 758 -15.98 31.31 -36.28
N ARG A 759 -14.74 31.18 -35.83
CA ARG A 759 -13.57 30.98 -36.70
C ARG A 759 -13.69 29.73 -37.55
N ALA A 760 -14.20 28.63 -36.98
CA ALA A 760 -14.41 27.39 -37.72
C ALA A 760 -15.44 27.59 -38.84
N LEU A 761 -16.51 28.38 -38.60
CA LEU A 761 -17.46 28.76 -39.64
C LEU A 761 -16.79 29.62 -40.71
N ASP A 762 -16.02 30.65 -40.31
CA ASP A 762 -15.35 31.57 -41.23
C ASP A 762 -14.43 30.82 -42.20
N VAL A 763 -13.61 29.89 -41.69
CA VAL A 763 -12.71 29.04 -42.49
C VAL A 763 -13.49 28.18 -43.48
N VAL A 764 -14.55 27.51 -43.03
CA VAL A 764 -15.31 26.58 -43.88
C VAL A 764 -16.11 27.33 -44.95
N VAL A 765 -16.68 28.50 -44.63
CA VAL A 765 -17.38 29.36 -45.59
C VAL A 765 -16.42 29.86 -46.67
N PHE A 766 -15.24 30.33 -46.27
CA PHE A 766 -14.21 30.76 -47.21
C PHE A 766 -13.79 29.60 -48.14
N MET A 767 -13.50 28.43 -47.57
CA MET A 767 -13.04 27.29 -48.36
C MET A 767 -14.12 26.72 -49.29
N GLU A 768 -15.41 26.78 -48.95
CA GLU A 768 -16.49 26.43 -49.89
C GLU A 768 -16.50 27.33 -51.12
N ALA A 769 -16.18 28.62 -50.96
CA ALA A 769 -16.20 29.59 -52.06
C ALA A 769 -15.01 29.42 -53.02
N VAL A 770 -13.86 28.94 -52.53
CA VAL A 770 -12.60 28.90 -53.29
C VAL A 770 -12.27 27.50 -53.83
N GLU A 771 -12.81 26.41 -53.27
CA GLU A 771 -12.54 25.05 -53.76
C GLU A 771 -13.50 24.58 -54.88
N ALA A 772 -12.94 23.99 -55.95
CA ALA A 772 -13.68 23.51 -57.12
C ALA A 772 -13.89 21.98 -57.19
N ARG A 773 -13.58 21.21 -56.12
CA ARG A 773 -13.48 19.72 -56.16
C ARG A 773 -14.26 19.00 -55.04
N LYS A 774 -14.05 17.68 -54.87
CA LYS A 774 -14.68 16.81 -53.85
C LYS A 774 -14.58 17.36 -52.42
N SER A 775 -13.49 18.05 -52.08
CA SER A 775 -13.29 18.69 -50.78
C SER A 775 -14.24 19.87 -50.53
N ALA A 776 -14.74 20.52 -51.59
CA ALA A 776 -15.76 21.57 -51.50
C ALA A 776 -17.12 21.01 -51.00
N ALA A 777 -17.45 19.76 -51.32
CA ALA A 777 -18.65 19.11 -50.80
C ALA A 777 -18.54 18.87 -49.29
N ALA A 778 -17.36 18.47 -48.79
CA ALA A 778 -17.08 18.31 -47.37
C ALA A 778 -17.12 19.67 -46.63
N ALA A 779 -16.55 20.72 -47.23
CA ALA A 779 -16.66 22.09 -46.69
C ALA A 779 -18.13 22.56 -46.62
N ARG A 780 -18.91 22.39 -47.70
CA ARG A 780 -20.34 22.71 -47.69
C ARG A 780 -21.11 21.96 -46.60
N GLN A 781 -20.87 20.66 -46.44
CA GLN A 781 -21.51 19.86 -45.40
C GLN A 781 -21.16 20.36 -43.99
N ALA A 782 -19.88 20.64 -43.74
CA ALA A 782 -19.41 21.21 -42.48
C ALA A 782 -20.10 22.56 -42.18
N LYS A 783 -20.19 23.47 -43.16
CA LYS A 783 -20.88 24.77 -43.02
C LYS A 783 -22.33 24.60 -42.62
N ILE A 784 -23.08 23.75 -43.32
CA ILE A 784 -24.50 23.52 -43.05
C ILE A 784 -24.70 23.02 -41.61
N ALA A 785 -23.87 22.06 -41.17
CA ALA A 785 -23.93 21.53 -39.82
C ALA A 785 -23.63 22.61 -38.76
N ILE A 786 -22.59 23.41 -38.96
CA ILE A 786 -22.22 24.50 -38.05
C ILE A 786 -23.34 25.55 -37.98
N LEU A 787 -23.87 26.01 -39.12
CA LEU A 787 -24.97 26.99 -39.17
C LEU A 787 -26.24 26.46 -38.49
N LYS A 788 -26.58 25.19 -38.68
CA LYS A 788 -27.71 24.55 -37.99
C LYS A 788 -27.54 24.61 -36.47
N SER A 789 -26.32 24.37 -35.97
CA SER A 789 -26.02 24.43 -34.53
C SER A 789 -26.14 25.84 -33.93
N PHE A 790 -25.97 26.89 -34.74
CA PHE A 790 -26.19 28.28 -34.32
C PHE A 790 -27.68 28.63 -34.27
N ARG A 791 -28.49 28.12 -35.22
CA ARG A 791 -29.94 28.37 -35.28
C ARG A 791 -30.74 27.67 -34.17
N THR A 792 -30.34 26.48 -33.74
CA THR A 792 -31.01 25.74 -32.65
C THR A 792 -30.79 26.33 -31.25
N ARG A 793 -30.19 27.53 -31.13
CA ARG A 793 -29.79 28.17 -29.87
C ARG A 793 -30.33 29.57 -29.64
N THR A 794 -31.05 30.13 -30.61
CA THR A 794 -31.97 31.23 -30.34
C THR A 794 -33.25 30.61 -29.79
N PRO A 795 -33.61 30.80 -28.49
CA PRO A 795 -34.99 30.61 -28.07
C PRO A 795 -35.93 31.51 -28.87
#